data_AF-A0A8J6BYQ6-F1
#
_entry.id   AF-A0A8J6BYQ6-F1
#
_cell.length_a   1.000
_cell.length_b   1.000
_cell.length_c   1.000
_cell.angle_alpha   90.00
_cell.angle_beta   90.00
_cell.angle_gamma   90.00
#
_symmetry.space_group_name_H-M   'P 1'
#
loop_
_entity.id
_entity.type
_entity.pdbx_description
1 polymer ?
#
loop_
_entity_poly.entity_id
_entity_poly.type
_entity_poly.pdbx_seq_one_letter_code
_entity_poly.pdbx_strand_id
1 'polypeptide(L)'
;MATLTLRKGDAGSLICLLAAKWSKIAPEVAYGDKLLLELEDGTIHFQSTPIAKFLSQKKGSAFQMIPKKAGDELDSIMIFAEKMMASPELVPAFLAAIEGKFMGEFLLGEFCLADVVVFALVKTFTPDLSAHPTLTAWYTTVLEMVKDDVAAFDKPAKEVYEMSPNAETPVYITTPIYYVNGEPHIGHVYTTLLADIATRYYKMKGTAGAYLLTGNDEHGQKVQQTAEAKGMTPKAMCDEISETFKDCFKVFNLQYDRFIRTTDDDHIHAAQTLWKKLADAGLIYKGEHDGWYCVSDETFVPDSSLGIRTLPDGTEERYSLESGHPCIAIKEVNYMFKLSEYGDRLAEYYEANPDVIVPEFRRKEIIKFLRGGLKDLSLSRPMSRISWAVPVPGDEEHGMYVWIDALTNYLTGAGYPDKLDTNKLWPATMHVLGKDIARFHCVYWPAFLLGAGLELPHKLVVHGWWTKDGMKISKSLGNAFDPYEAATRYGLDPLRFFLCRESNSSIDGDFSHNAMVDRLNIDLANDLGNLVNRVVSTALNPGRVVPAAGDVPEAEELIAALNALPGTVDHHMGEVNIQGALVAIWEVIGQTNAFIQDAEPWKLKAADQQARKEAIMYVATEAVRIVGTLLLPVMPETMARLLNEQLNVPAELMRVDLLKFAQLESGRALGDNTDILFDKLVDRQAAIRAGLVINDKVDDTSTCRRKAIAAEQVACKHYIYRKREKGLVNIEGTLDLTVTASECKVVLSISGNRTKKEEPSRFENLSVDGGLVVELNEEYPEGAAVAPKKAKKAAKQEGPSKKELKRQARAARKAKEAALAEEMAKVDVEEKKE
;
A
#
# COMPACT_ATOMS: atom_id res chain seq x y z
N MET A 1 31.34 10.16 14.96
CA MET A 1 31.85 9.89 16.33
C MET A 1 31.58 8.43 16.65
N ALA A 2 32.58 7.73 17.20
CA ALA A 2 32.66 6.33 17.63
C ALA A 2 31.50 5.36 17.30
N THR A 3 31.81 4.36 16.47
CA THR A 3 31.00 3.17 16.19
C THR A 3 30.70 2.38 17.48
N LEU A 4 29.45 2.34 17.90
CA LEU A 4 28.98 1.51 19.01
C LEU A 4 28.57 0.13 18.46
N THR A 5 29.43 -0.86 18.62
CA THR A 5 29.11 -2.26 18.32
C THR A 5 28.27 -2.82 19.47
N LEU A 6 26.95 -2.90 19.30
CA LEU A 6 26.04 -3.37 20.34
C LEU A 6 26.01 -4.90 20.39
N ARG A 7 26.48 -5.50 21.50
CA ARG A 7 26.23 -6.91 21.80
C ARG A 7 24.82 -7.08 22.34
N LYS A 8 24.16 -8.16 21.92
CA LYS A 8 22.84 -8.58 22.41
C LYS A 8 22.90 -8.69 23.95
N GLY A 9 22.18 -7.83 24.67
CA GLY A 9 22.06 -7.87 26.13
C GLY A 9 22.31 -6.56 26.89
N ASP A 10 22.67 -5.45 26.24
CA ASP A 10 23.05 -4.22 26.95
C ASP A 10 21.90 -3.18 26.99
N ALA A 11 21.13 -3.18 28.08
CA ALA A 11 19.95 -2.32 28.26
C ALA A 11 20.28 -0.81 28.25
N GLY A 12 21.51 -0.41 28.61
CA GLY A 12 21.96 0.98 28.56
C GLY A 12 21.96 1.55 27.13
N SER A 13 22.21 0.70 26.13
CA SER A 13 22.27 1.10 24.73
C SER A 13 20.89 1.39 24.14
N LEU A 14 19.85 0.68 24.60
CA LEU A 14 18.47 0.90 24.20
C LEU A 14 17.96 2.26 24.74
N ILE A 15 18.36 2.61 25.96
CA ILE A 15 17.91 3.85 26.60
C ILE A 15 18.58 5.10 25.99
N CYS A 16 19.87 5.03 25.64
CA CYS A 16 20.53 6.10 24.89
C CYS A 16 19.92 6.31 23.50
N LEU A 17 19.46 5.23 22.85
CA LEU A 17 18.81 5.30 21.53
C LEU A 17 17.40 5.91 21.60
N LEU A 18 16.64 5.58 22.65
CA LEU A 18 15.32 6.15 22.95
C LEU A 18 15.40 7.66 23.22
N ALA A 19 16.37 8.08 24.04
CA ALA A 19 16.60 9.49 24.36
C ALA A 19 17.02 10.30 23.12
N ALA A 20 17.90 9.75 22.27
CA ALA A 20 18.40 10.42 21.06
C ALA A 20 17.34 10.54 19.94
N LYS A 21 16.40 9.60 19.83
CA LYS A 21 15.31 9.67 18.85
C LYS A 21 14.16 10.57 19.31
N TRP A 22 13.81 10.57 20.59
CA TRP A 22 12.74 11.45 21.09
C TRP A 22 13.11 12.94 20.99
N SER A 23 14.39 13.28 21.19
CA SER A 23 14.89 14.66 20.98
C SER A 23 14.74 15.16 19.54
N LYS A 24 14.56 14.26 18.56
CA LYS A 24 14.29 14.59 17.15
C LYS A 24 12.80 14.74 16.83
N ILE A 25 11.91 14.17 17.64
CA ILE A 25 10.45 14.13 17.39
C ILE A 25 9.72 15.32 18.04
N ALA A 26 10.26 15.89 19.12
CA ALA A 26 9.69 17.07 19.79
C ALA A 26 10.69 18.24 19.91
N PRO A 27 10.94 19.01 18.83
CA PRO A 27 11.91 20.11 18.86
C PRO A 27 11.41 21.38 19.59
N GLU A 28 10.14 21.45 20.03
CA GLU A 28 9.53 22.68 20.55
C GLU A 28 9.67 22.93 22.06
N VAL A 29 10.42 22.11 22.80
CA VAL A 29 10.84 22.52 24.16
C VAL A 29 12.10 23.38 24.04
N ALA A 30 11.89 24.64 23.69
CA ALA A 30 12.95 25.63 23.58
C ALA A 30 13.73 25.77 24.90
N TYR A 31 14.98 25.35 24.88
CA TYR A 31 16.00 25.83 25.82
C TYR A 31 16.20 27.33 25.56
N GLY A 32 15.62 28.15 26.43
CA GLY A 32 15.80 29.60 26.43
C GLY A 32 16.86 30.00 27.47
N ASP A 33 17.95 30.58 26.99
CA ASP A 33 19.05 31.11 27.78
C ASP A 33 18.64 32.15 28.84
N LYS A 34 19.34 32.10 29.99
CA LYS A 34 19.97 33.21 30.74
C LYS A 34 19.71 33.24 32.26
N LEU A 35 20.84 33.08 32.98
CA LEU A 35 21.34 33.91 34.10
C LEU A 35 20.61 33.86 35.46
N LEU A 36 21.33 33.51 36.54
CA LEU A 36 21.88 34.46 37.53
C LEU A 36 22.44 33.77 38.79
N LEU A 37 23.61 34.31 39.18
CA LEU A 37 24.06 34.66 40.54
C LEU A 37 24.39 33.57 41.56
N GLU A 38 25.70 33.45 41.76
CA GLU A 38 26.31 33.12 43.04
C GLU A 38 26.29 34.36 43.96
N LEU A 39 25.90 34.19 45.22
CA LEU A 39 26.18 35.16 46.30
C LEU A 39 26.88 34.43 47.46
N GLU A 40 27.76 35.17 48.12
CA GLU A 40 28.96 34.73 48.86
C GLU A 40 28.76 34.07 50.25
N ASP A 41 27.54 33.77 50.71
CA ASP A 41 27.33 33.23 52.08
C ASP A 41 26.56 31.90 52.16
N GLY A 42 26.35 31.23 51.03
CA GLY A 42 26.23 29.77 51.00
C GLY A 42 25.01 29.14 51.69
N THR A 43 23.91 29.85 51.96
CA THR A 43 22.68 29.20 52.44
C THR A 43 21.38 29.84 51.90
N ILE A 44 20.54 29.03 51.24
CA ILE A 44 19.11 29.33 50.97
C ILE A 44 18.29 28.07 51.32
N HIS A 45 17.19 28.24 52.06
CA HIS A 45 16.35 27.18 52.62
C HIS A 45 15.03 26.92 51.84
N PHE A 46 14.37 25.79 52.18
CA PHE A 46 12.93 25.39 52.02
C PHE A 46 12.55 24.55 50.75
N GLN A 47 11.51 23.68 50.67
CA GLN A 47 10.59 22.97 51.60
C GLN A 47 10.00 21.69 50.90
N SER A 48 10.10 20.52 51.57
CA SER A 48 9.37 19.22 51.49
C SER A 48 8.93 18.52 50.17
N THR A 49 9.41 17.26 49.96
CA THR A 49 8.71 16.14 49.27
C THR A 49 9.23 14.75 49.79
N PRO A 50 8.45 13.64 49.79
CA PRO A 50 8.78 12.40 50.52
C PRO A 50 9.93 11.52 49.97
N ILE A 51 10.29 11.61 48.69
CA ILE A 51 11.40 10.81 48.10
C ILE A 51 12.75 11.25 48.67
N ALA A 52 12.92 12.54 48.94
CA ALA A 52 14.07 13.06 49.70
C ALA A 52 14.11 12.54 51.15
N LYS A 53 12.97 12.12 51.71
CA LYS A 53 12.87 11.54 53.06
C LYS A 53 13.35 10.09 53.10
N PHE A 54 13.18 9.34 52.01
CA PHE A 54 13.75 7.99 51.86
C PHE A 54 15.28 8.05 51.67
N LEU A 55 15.75 8.98 50.85
CA LEU A 55 17.19 9.19 50.60
C LEU A 55 17.96 9.75 51.81
N SER A 56 17.29 10.40 52.78
CA SER A 56 17.94 10.97 53.98
C SER A 56 18.02 10.04 55.19
N GLN A 57 17.46 8.83 55.12
CA GLN A 57 17.36 7.94 56.29
C GLN A 57 18.48 6.90 56.46
N LYS A 58 19.54 6.91 55.64
CA LYS A 58 20.81 6.23 55.96
C LYS A 58 21.88 7.24 56.38
N LYS A 59 21.97 7.52 57.68
CA LYS A 59 23.13 8.23 58.27
C LYS A 59 24.37 7.37 58.08
N GLY A 60 25.32 7.81 57.24
CA GLY A 60 26.66 7.20 57.23
C GLY A 60 27.59 7.55 56.06
N SER A 61 27.09 7.97 54.90
CA SER A 61 27.97 8.28 53.76
C SER A 61 27.42 9.42 52.92
N ALA A 62 28.25 10.44 52.70
CA ALA A 62 27.94 11.69 52.03
C ALA A 62 27.36 11.49 50.62
N PHE A 63 26.07 11.72 50.44
CA PHE A 63 25.46 11.88 49.13
C PHE A 63 24.36 12.94 49.21
N GLN A 64 24.62 14.10 48.62
CA GLN A 64 23.65 15.18 48.40
C GLN A 64 23.45 15.30 46.89
N MET A 65 22.23 15.04 46.41
CA MET A 65 21.76 15.47 45.10
C MET A 65 20.35 16.05 45.24
N ILE A 66 20.15 17.27 44.75
CA ILE A 66 18.88 18.02 44.79
C ILE A 66 18.54 18.42 43.35
N PRO A 67 17.41 17.97 42.76
CA PRO A 67 16.96 18.43 41.46
C PRO A 67 16.07 19.69 41.54
N LYS A 68 16.16 20.57 40.54
CA LYS A 68 15.51 21.89 40.42
C LYS A 68 14.35 21.98 39.39
N LYS A 69 14.14 21.04 38.44
CA LYS A 69 13.05 21.09 37.41
C LYS A 69 12.65 19.69 36.88
N ALA A 70 11.51 19.58 36.19
CA ALA A 70 10.95 18.33 35.62
C ALA A 70 11.86 17.58 34.60
N GLY A 71 12.94 18.20 34.11
CA GLY A 71 13.99 17.49 33.35
C GLY A 71 14.86 16.58 34.23
N ASP A 72 14.87 16.79 35.54
CA ASP A 72 15.78 16.12 36.45
C ASP A 72 15.26 14.76 36.96
N GLU A 73 13.99 14.41 36.71
CA GLU A 73 13.45 13.09 37.05
C GLU A 73 14.03 11.98 36.16
N LEU A 74 14.19 12.24 34.86
CA LEU A 74 14.80 11.29 33.94
C LEU A 74 16.28 11.08 34.26
N ASP A 75 17.03 12.15 34.51
CA ASP A 75 18.45 12.05 34.91
C ASP A 75 18.60 11.28 36.22
N SER A 76 17.68 11.46 37.17
CA SER A 76 17.65 10.70 38.42
C SER A 76 17.34 9.22 38.21
N ILE A 77 16.41 8.88 37.30
CA ILE A 77 16.07 7.49 36.93
C ILE A 77 17.24 6.83 36.19
N MET A 78 17.92 7.55 35.30
CA MET A 78 19.08 7.07 34.56
C MET A 78 20.28 6.79 35.47
N ILE A 79 20.59 7.70 36.39
CA ILE A 79 21.64 7.51 37.41
C ILE A 79 21.27 6.34 38.34
N PHE A 80 19.99 6.16 38.64
CA PHE A 80 19.52 5.04 39.46
C PHE A 80 19.61 3.70 38.70
N ALA A 81 19.29 3.68 37.40
CA ALA A 81 19.42 2.52 36.52
C ALA A 81 20.89 2.08 36.37
N GLU A 82 21.82 3.02 36.18
CA GLU A 82 23.26 2.75 36.19
C GLU A 82 23.74 2.14 37.50
N LYS A 83 23.21 2.62 38.64
CA LYS A 83 23.53 2.06 39.96
C LYS A 83 22.93 0.68 40.20
N MET A 84 21.74 0.39 39.69
CA MET A 84 21.18 -0.97 39.74
C MET A 84 21.99 -1.95 38.88
N MET A 85 22.49 -1.51 37.71
CA MET A 85 23.39 -2.31 36.88
C MET A 85 24.70 -2.65 37.63
N ALA A 86 25.17 -1.76 38.50
CA ALA A 86 26.38 -1.96 39.30
C ALA A 86 26.15 -2.71 40.64
N SER A 87 24.90 -2.81 41.14
CA SER A 87 24.59 -3.40 42.45
C SER A 87 23.21 -4.10 42.46
N PRO A 88 23.15 -5.38 42.06
CA PRO A 88 21.91 -6.14 41.91
C PRO A 88 21.09 -6.30 43.20
N GLU A 89 21.70 -6.18 44.40
CA GLU A 89 20.99 -6.22 45.67
C GLU A 89 19.98 -5.07 45.91
N LEU A 90 19.99 -4.03 45.07
CA LEU A 90 19.07 -2.89 45.17
C LEU A 90 17.71 -3.15 44.48
N VAL A 91 17.61 -4.19 43.65
CA VAL A 91 16.42 -4.50 42.85
C VAL A 91 15.15 -4.71 43.69
N PRO A 92 15.15 -5.47 44.82
CA PRO A 92 13.95 -5.67 45.63
C PRO A 92 13.40 -4.38 46.26
N ALA A 93 14.28 -3.45 46.64
CA ALA A 93 13.88 -2.16 47.22
C ALA A 93 13.28 -1.22 46.17
N PHE A 94 13.77 -1.29 44.93
CA PHE A 94 13.22 -0.56 43.79
C PHE A 94 11.82 -1.05 43.42
N LEU A 95 11.62 -2.37 43.33
CA LEU A 95 10.30 -2.95 43.03
C LEU A 95 9.26 -2.55 44.07
N ALA A 96 9.60 -2.59 45.36
CA ALA A 96 8.72 -2.16 46.45
C ALA A 96 8.38 -0.65 46.39
N ALA A 97 9.31 0.19 45.95
CA ALA A 97 9.08 1.64 45.81
C ALA A 97 8.14 1.98 44.63
N ILE A 98 8.21 1.20 43.54
CA ILE A 98 7.32 1.35 42.38
C ILE A 98 5.91 0.85 42.70
N GLU A 99 5.78 -0.31 43.35
CA GLU A 99 4.48 -0.86 43.78
C GLU A 99 3.69 0.12 44.66
N GLY A 100 4.37 0.90 45.50
CA GLY A 100 3.74 1.88 46.39
C GLY A 100 3.23 3.16 45.69
N LYS A 101 3.76 3.53 44.52
CA LYS A 101 3.45 4.81 43.84
C LYS A 101 2.30 4.68 42.82
N PHE A 102 2.24 3.57 42.08
CA PHE A 102 1.30 3.42 40.95
C PHE A 102 -0.16 3.10 41.34
N MET A 103 -0.46 2.94 42.63
CA MET A 103 -1.85 2.88 43.12
C MET A 103 -2.61 4.22 43.02
N GLY A 104 -1.91 5.35 42.84
CA GLY A 104 -2.53 6.69 42.80
C GLY A 104 -2.73 7.30 41.40
N GLU A 105 -1.81 7.05 40.46
CA GLU A 105 -1.79 7.73 39.14
C GLU A 105 -2.53 6.96 38.03
N PHE A 106 -3.07 5.76 38.33
CA PHE A 106 -3.83 4.92 37.39
C PHE A 106 -5.19 5.52 36.97
N LEU A 107 -5.60 6.66 37.51
CA LEU A 107 -6.93 7.26 37.29
C LEU A 107 -6.96 8.42 36.27
N LEU A 108 -5.83 8.82 35.64
CA LEU A 108 -5.78 10.04 34.82
C LEU A 108 -5.30 9.91 33.37
N GLY A 109 -4.83 8.74 32.91
CA GLY A 109 -4.67 8.47 31.47
C GLY A 109 -3.60 9.24 30.70
N GLU A 110 -2.65 9.93 31.36
CA GLU A 110 -1.49 10.55 30.70
C GLU A 110 -0.19 9.80 31.08
N PHE A 111 0.48 9.19 30.10
CA PHE A 111 1.77 8.51 30.26
C PHE A 111 2.94 9.44 29.87
N CYS A 112 4.09 9.33 30.56
CA CYS A 112 5.29 10.12 30.31
C CYS A 112 6.53 9.27 30.00
N LEU A 113 7.63 9.90 29.55
CA LEU A 113 8.88 9.23 29.16
C LEU A 113 9.51 8.41 30.31
N ALA A 114 9.25 8.81 31.57
CA ALA A 114 9.72 8.08 32.74
C ALA A 114 9.10 6.67 32.83
N ASP A 115 7.85 6.51 32.42
CA ASP A 115 7.14 5.23 32.49
C ASP A 115 7.70 4.19 31.50
N VAL A 116 8.13 4.63 30.31
CA VAL A 116 8.78 3.79 29.30
C VAL A 116 10.15 3.30 29.77
N VAL A 117 10.91 4.16 30.45
CA VAL A 117 12.22 3.80 31.03
C VAL A 117 12.03 2.82 32.20
N VAL A 118 11.04 3.06 33.06
CA VAL A 118 10.69 2.12 34.15
C VAL A 118 10.26 0.76 33.60
N PHE A 119 9.48 0.74 32.52
CA PHE A 119 9.07 -0.49 31.84
C PHE A 119 10.26 -1.30 31.32
N ALA A 120 11.22 -0.62 30.67
CA ALA A 120 12.45 -1.27 30.19
C ALA A 120 13.30 -1.84 31.34
N LEU A 121 13.37 -1.14 32.48
CA LEU A 121 14.09 -1.60 33.67
C LEU A 121 13.41 -2.81 34.33
N VAL A 122 12.08 -2.79 34.48
CA VAL A 122 11.32 -3.91 35.06
C VAL A 122 11.51 -5.17 34.21
N LYS A 123 11.40 -5.07 32.88
CA LYS A 123 11.66 -6.18 31.95
C LYS A 123 13.08 -6.74 32.06
N THR A 124 14.06 -5.86 32.25
CA THR A 124 15.48 -6.23 32.26
C THR A 124 15.88 -6.93 33.56
N PHE A 125 15.42 -6.44 34.71
CA PHE A 125 15.87 -6.91 36.02
C PHE A 125 14.92 -7.91 36.71
N THR A 126 13.70 -8.05 36.20
CA THR A 126 12.67 -8.92 36.81
C THR A 126 11.97 -9.74 35.73
N PRO A 127 12.66 -10.71 35.09
CA PRO A 127 12.09 -11.50 34.00
C PRO A 127 10.94 -12.41 34.45
N ASP A 128 10.82 -12.71 35.75
CA ASP A 128 9.67 -13.38 36.35
C ASP A 128 8.96 -12.44 37.32
N LEU A 129 7.79 -11.95 36.91
CA LEU A 129 6.95 -11.02 37.68
C LEU A 129 5.88 -11.72 38.52
N SER A 130 5.83 -13.05 38.52
CA SER A 130 4.75 -13.83 39.18
C SER A 130 4.57 -13.54 40.67
N ALA A 131 5.63 -13.11 41.37
CA ALA A 131 5.60 -12.71 42.77
C ALA A 131 5.05 -11.28 43.02
N HIS A 132 4.78 -10.51 41.96
CA HIS A 132 4.36 -9.10 42.00
C HIS A 132 3.11 -8.87 41.11
N PRO A 133 1.91 -9.19 41.61
CA PRO A 133 0.68 -9.20 40.79
C PRO A 133 0.33 -7.83 40.20
N THR A 134 0.58 -6.77 40.96
CA THR A 134 0.26 -5.39 40.56
C THR A 134 1.22 -4.88 39.48
N LEU A 135 2.52 -5.16 39.61
CA LEU A 135 3.51 -4.89 38.57
C LEU A 135 3.25 -5.71 37.31
N THR A 136 2.82 -6.97 37.46
CA THR A 136 2.46 -7.83 36.33
C THR A 136 1.30 -7.26 35.54
N ALA A 137 0.25 -6.80 36.22
CA ALA A 137 -0.90 -6.16 35.58
C ALA A 137 -0.49 -4.88 34.84
N TRP A 138 0.27 -3.99 35.50
CA TRP A 138 0.79 -2.76 34.87
C TRP A 138 1.67 -3.07 33.65
N TYR A 139 2.62 -4.00 33.78
CA TYR A 139 3.53 -4.41 32.71
C TYR A 139 2.77 -4.99 31.51
N THR A 140 1.73 -5.77 31.76
CA THR A 140 0.88 -6.35 30.70
C THR A 140 0.08 -5.28 29.97
N THR A 141 -0.52 -4.33 30.71
CA THR A 141 -1.25 -3.20 30.12
C THR A 141 -0.34 -2.30 29.28
N VAL A 142 0.86 -1.98 29.78
CA VAL A 142 1.84 -1.20 29.02
C VAL A 142 2.28 -1.97 27.78
N LEU A 143 2.58 -3.28 27.89
CA LEU A 143 2.92 -4.13 26.75
C LEU A 143 1.86 -4.15 25.66
N GLU A 144 0.58 -4.24 26.02
CA GLU A 144 -0.52 -4.20 25.05
C GLU A 144 -0.64 -2.83 24.37
N MET A 145 -0.44 -1.75 25.13
CA MET A 145 -0.56 -0.38 24.61
C MET A 145 0.62 0.05 23.74
N VAL A 146 1.84 -0.39 24.05
CA VAL A 146 3.05 -0.12 23.24
C VAL A 146 3.39 -1.27 22.30
N LYS A 147 2.52 -2.26 22.13
CA LYS A 147 2.80 -3.48 21.34
C LYS A 147 3.25 -3.14 19.91
N ASP A 148 2.58 -2.16 19.30
CA ASP A 148 2.87 -1.71 17.93
C ASP A 148 4.15 -0.87 17.86
N ASP A 149 4.44 -0.06 18.89
CA ASP A 149 5.67 0.72 18.99
C ASP A 149 6.89 -0.16 19.32
N VAL A 150 6.74 -1.15 20.20
CA VAL A 150 7.78 -2.13 20.56
C VAL A 150 8.10 -3.05 19.38
N ALA A 151 7.11 -3.41 18.56
CA ALA A 151 7.36 -4.08 17.27
C ALA A 151 8.22 -3.21 16.32
N ALA A 152 8.15 -1.88 16.42
CA ALA A 152 9.04 -0.98 15.69
C ALA A 152 10.46 -0.86 16.30
N PHE A 153 10.65 -1.22 17.58
CA PHE A 153 11.95 -1.28 18.26
C PHE A 153 12.69 -2.60 18.06
N ASP A 154 11.96 -3.70 17.90
CA ASP A 154 12.49 -5.02 17.59
C ASP A 154 12.68 -5.21 16.07
N LYS A 155 13.17 -4.17 15.38
CA LYS A 155 13.63 -4.36 13.99
C LYS A 155 14.85 -5.27 14.04
N PRO A 156 14.79 -6.50 13.50
CA PRO A 156 15.99 -7.28 13.30
C PRO A 156 17.02 -6.43 12.52
N ALA A 157 18.31 -6.73 12.71
CA ALA A 157 19.35 -6.16 11.85
C ALA A 157 18.86 -6.26 10.40
N LYS A 158 18.90 -5.14 9.66
CA LYS A 158 18.34 -5.03 8.31
C LYS A 158 18.77 -6.27 7.52
N GLU A 159 17.83 -7.17 7.24
CA GLU A 159 18.15 -8.43 6.57
C GLU A 159 18.71 -8.07 5.19
N VAL A 160 19.97 -8.44 4.96
CA VAL A 160 20.61 -8.27 3.66
C VAL A 160 20.25 -9.51 2.86
N TYR A 161 19.38 -9.32 1.88
CA TYR A 161 19.00 -10.39 0.96
C TYR A 161 19.97 -10.41 -0.22
N GLU A 162 20.43 -11.60 -0.58
CA GLU A 162 21.16 -11.82 -1.82
C GLU A 162 20.18 -12.04 -2.97
N MET A 163 20.61 -11.71 -4.20
CA MET A 163 19.86 -12.02 -5.41
C MET A 163 19.69 -13.54 -5.53
N SER A 164 18.44 -14.02 -5.63
CA SER A 164 18.19 -15.45 -5.84
C SER A 164 18.64 -15.91 -7.23
N PRO A 165 19.02 -17.18 -7.39
CA PRO A 165 19.46 -17.72 -8.68
C PRO A 165 18.44 -17.51 -9.80
N ASN A 166 18.92 -17.35 -11.03
CA ASN A 166 18.05 -17.30 -12.21
C ASN A 166 17.47 -18.70 -12.46
N ALA A 167 16.18 -18.77 -12.79
CA ALA A 167 15.53 -20.03 -13.10
C ALA A 167 16.03 -20.57 -14.45
N GLU A 168 16.28 -21.88 -14.50
CA GLU A 168 16.73 -22.58 -15.72
C GLU A 168 15.58 -22.80 -16.72
N THR A 169 14.34 -22.80 -16.24
CA THR A 169 13.12 -22.87 -17.04
C THR A 169 12.35 -21.55 -16.99
N PRO A 170 11.46 -21.28 -17.96
CA PRO A 170 10.64 -20.08 -17.92
C PRO A 170 9.77 -20.04 -16.65
N VAL A 171 9.74 -18.88 -16.01
CA VAL A 171 8.90 -18.60 -14.83
C VAL A 171 7.44 -18.53 -15.28
N TYR A 172 6.60 -19.45 -14.79
CA TYR A 172 5.19 -19.51 -15.14
C TYR A 172 4.33 -18.90 -14.04
N ILE A 173 3.69 -17.77 -14.36
CA ILE A 173 2.86 -16.97 -13.46
C ILE A 173 1.42 -17.01 -13.97
N THR A 174 0.46 -17.18 -13.07
CA THR A 174 -0.95 -17.09 -13.45
C THR A 174 -1.72 -16.16 -12.54
N THR A 175 -2.75 -15.53 -13.09
CA THR A 175 -3.88 -14.97 -12.33
C THR A 175 -4.98 -16.03 -12.23
N PRO A 176 -6.06 -15.77 -11.48
CA PRO A 176 -7.30 -16.50 -11.69
C PRO A 176 -7.85 -16.17 -13.08
N ILE A 177 -8.75 -17.02 -13.56
CA ILE A 177 -9.64 -16.68 -14.66
C ILE A 177 -10.93 -16.08 -14.09
N TYR A 178 -11.42 -15.01 -14.71
CA TYR A 178 -12.50 -14.19 -14.13
C TYR A 178 -13.86 -14.55 -14.71
N TYR A 179 -14.85 -14.70 -13.83
CA TYR A 179 -16.20 -15.09 -14.21
C TYR A 179 -16.90 -14.03 -15.07
N VAL A 180 -17.49 -14.42 -16.19
CA VAL A 180 -18.09 -13.49 -17.19
C VAL A 180 -19.55 -13.15 -16.93
N ASN A 181 -19.97 -13.01 -15.68
CA ASN A 181 -21.32 -12.53 -15.33
C ASN A 181 -21.43 -11.00 -15.24
N GLY A 182 -20.31 -10.29 -15.37
CA GLY A 182 -20.27 -8.84 -15.27
C GLY A 182 -19.01 -8.24 -15.88
N GLU A 183 -18.99 -6.91 -15.95
CA GLU A 183 -17.82 -6.16 -16.41
C GLU A 183 -16.65 -6.23 -15.41
N PRO A 184 -15.41 -6.06 -15.89
CA PRO A 184 -14.24 -6.03 -15.02
C PRO A 184 -14.28 -4.87 -14.02
N HIS A 185 -13.77 -5.11 -12.81
CA HIS A 185 -13.62 -4.10 -11.76
C HIS A 185 -12.21 -4.12 -11.17
N ILE A 186 -11.92 -3.22 -10.23
CA ILE A 186 -10.57 -3.03 -9.67
C ILE A 186 -9.96 -4.30 -9.05
N GLY A 187 -10.75 -5.20 -8.47
CA GLY A 187 -10.26 -6.50 -7.99
C GLY A 187 -9.62 -7.38 -9.07
N HIS A 188 -10.21 -7.46 -10.27
CA HIS A 188 -9.65 -8.20 -11.40
C HIS A 188 -8.37 -7.53 -11.89
N VAL A 189 -8.41 -6.20 -12.04
CA VAL A 189 -7.24 -5.40 -12.44
C VAL A 189 -6.09 -5.57 -11.46
N TYR A 190 -6.36 -5.51 -10.16
CA TYR A 190 -5.33 -5.58 -9.13
C TYR A 190 -4.61 -6.92 -9.15
N THR A 191 -5.35 -8.03 -9.21
CA THR A 191 -4.75 -9.37 -9.28
C THR A 191 -3.87 -9.51 -10.52
N THR A 192 -4.37 -9.08 -11.69
CA THR A 192 -3.60 -9.09 -12.94
C THR A 192 -2.42 -8.11 -12.92
N LEU A 193 -2.52 -6.98 -12.23
CA LEU A 193 -1.44 -6.01 -12.05
C LEU A 193 -0.29 -6.60 -11.24
N LEU A 194 -0.59 -7.27 -10.13
CA LEU A 194 0.45 -7.93 -9.32
C LEU A 194 1.22 -8.98 -10.15
N ALA A 195 0.49 -9.79 -10.93
CA ALA A 195 1.08 -10.80 -11.80
C ALA A 195 1.87 -10.21 -12.98
N ASP A 196 1.38 -9.12 -13.59
CA ASP A 196 2.07 -8.36 -14.65
C ASP A 196 3.39 -7.79 -14.13
N ILE A 197 3.38 -7.15 -12.96
CA ILE A 197 4.59 -6.59 -12.32
C ILE A 197 5.60 -7.70 -12.02
N ALA A 198 5.17 -8.83 -11.46
CA ALA A 198 6.05 -9.98 -11.23
C ALA A 198 6.65 -10.50 -12.54
N THR A 199 5.83 -10.64 -13.58
CA THR A 199 6.28 -11.12 -14.90
C THR A 199 7.29 -10.16 -15.54
N ARG A 200 7.03 -8.85 -15.51
CA ARG A 200 7.95 -7.81 -15.99
C ARG A 200 9.27 -7.86 -15.23
N TYR A 201 9.22 -8.02 -13.91
CA TYR A 201 10.41 -8.16 -13.09
C TYR A 201 11.26 -9.38 -13.48
N TYR A 202 10.65 -10.57 -13.62
CA TYR A 202 11.39 -11.77 -14.03
C TYR A 202 11.97 -11.64 -15.45
N LYS A 203 11.25 -11.00 -16.39
CA LYS A 203 11.79 -10.66 -17.72
C LYS A 203 13.02 -9.76 -17.63
N MET A 204 13.06 -8.82 -16.68
CA MET A 204 14.21 -7.93 -16.44
C MET A 204 15.34 -8.55 -15.63
N LYS A 205 15.05 -9.55 -14.79
CA LYS A 205 16.03 -10.26 -13.97
C LYS A 205 17.03 -11.05 -14.79
N GLY A 206 16.74 -11.40 -16.05
CA GLY A 206 17.64 -12.22 -16.87
C GLY A 206 17.45 -13.73 -16.68
N THR A 207 16.28 -14.14 -16.19
CA THR A 207 15.84 -15.54 -16.16
C THR A 207 15.64 -16.10 -17.58
N ALA A 208 15.51 -17.42 -17.72
CA ALA A 208 15.34 -18.09 -19.03
C ALA A 208 14.11 -17.61 -19.83
N GLY A 209 13.09 -17.11 -19.14
CA GLY A 209 11.90 -16.46 -19.68
C GLY A 209 10.85 -16.28 -18.58
N ALA A 210 9.79 -15.51 -18.84
CA ALA A 210 8.62 -15.49 -17.98
C ALA A 210 7.36 -15.47 -18.83
N TYR A 211 6.34 -16.20 -18.38
CA TYR A 211 5.08 -16.39 -19.07
C TYR A 211 3.91 -16.11 -18.12
N LEU A 212 3.03 -15.19 -18.50
CA LEU A 212 1.83 -14.84 -17.76
C LEU A 212 0.57 -15.37 -18.44
N LEU A 213 -0.19 -16.19 -17.71
CA LEU A 213 -1.55 -16.59 -18.06
C LEU A 213 -2.59 -15.77 -17.27
N THR A 214 -3.57 -15.23 -17.98
CA THR A 214 -4.83 -14.69 -17.43
C THR A 214 -5.99 -15.17 -18.30
N GLY A 215 -7.23 -14.95 -17.90
CA GLY A 215 -8.35 -15.30 -18.77
C GLY A 215 -9.72 -15.12 -18.17
N ASN A 216 -10.71 -15.74 -18.81
CA ASN A 216 -12.09 -15.75 -18.38
C ASN A 216 -12.62 -17.16 -18.12
N ASP A 217 -13.40 -17.27 -17.05
CA ASP A 217 -14.22 -18.43 -16.72
C ASP A 217 -15.63 -18.21 -17.27
N GLU A 218 -16.01 -19.05 -18.23
CA GLU A 218 -17.13 -18.83 -19.12
C GLU A 218 -18.26 -19.84 -18.97
N HIS A 219 -18.11 -20.87 -18.15
CA HIS A 219 -19.15 -21.88 -17.95
C HIS A 219 -19.93 -21.68 -16.65
N GLY A 220 -21.04 -22.41 -16.50
CA GLY A 220 -21.81 -22.45 -15.28
C GLY A 220 -23.16 -21.74 -15.35
N GLN A 221 -23.92 -21.90 -14.26
CA GLN A 221 -25.34 -21.55 -14.21
C GLN A 221 -25.55 -20.03 -14.27
N LYS A 222 -24.69 -19.26 -13.60
CA LYS A 222 -24.80 -17.80 -13.58
C LYS A 222 -24.55 -17.17 -14.95
N VAL A 223 -23.56 -17.66 -15.71
CA VAL A 223 -23.33 -17.18 -17.09
C VAL A 223 -24.57 -17.44 -17.93
N GLN A 224 -25.12 -18.66 -17.85
CA GLN A 224 -26.34 -19.02 -18.57
C GLN A 224 -27.51 -18.09 -18.22
N GLN A 225 -27.81 -17.91 -16.92
CA GLN A 225 -28.90 -17.05 -16.46
C GLN A 225 -28.72 -15.58 -16.85
N THR A 226 -27.48 -15.08 -16.80
CA THR A 226 -27.18 -13.69 -17.18
C THR A 226 -27.39 -13.49 -18.69
N ALA A 227 -26.98 -14.45 -19.52
CA ALA A 227 -27.20 -14.40 -20.96
C ALA A 227 -28.70 -14.45 -21.30
N GLU A 228 -29.44 -15.35 -20.67
CA GLU A 228 -30.90 -15.47 -20.81
C GLU A 228 -31.62 -14.17 -20.42
N ALA A 229 -31.23 -13.57 -19.29
CA ALA A 229 -31.78 -12.28 -18.84
C ALA A 229 -31.51 -11.12 -19.80
N LYS A 230 -30.41 -11.19 -20.57
CA LYS A 230 -30.07 -10.23 -21.63
C LYS A 230 -30.66 -10.58 -23.00
N GLY A 231 -31.36 -11.71 -23.14
CA GLY A 231 -31.86 -12.20 -24.41
C GLY A 231 -30.75 -12.61 -25.40
N MET A 232 -29.60 -13.02 -24.89
CA MET A 232 -28.42 -13.44 -25.67
C MET A 232 -28.14 -14.94 -25.50
N THR A 233 -27.40 -15.55 -26.43
CA THR A 233 -26.83 -16.87 -26.18
C THR A 233 -25.64 -16.75 -25.21
N PRO A 234 -25.37 -17.77 -24.36
CA PRO A 234 -24.22 -17.74 -23.45
C PRO A 234 -22.91 -17.45 -24.17
N LYS A 235 -22.64 -18.11 -25.31
CA LYS A 235 -21.43 -17.88 -26.11
C LYS A 235 -21.27 -16.43 -26.56
N ALA A 236 -22.33 -15.81 -27.09
CA ALA A 236 -22.28 -14.44 -27.56
C ALA A 236 -22.00 -13.45 -26.41
N MET A 237 -22.59 -13.68 -25.23
CA MET A 237 -22.32 -12.88 -24.04
C MET A 237 -20.87 -13.06 -23.57
N CYS A 238 -20.36 -14.29 -23.55
CA CYS A 238 -18.97 -14.57 -23.16
C CYS A 238 -17.97 -13.90 -24.11
N ASP A 239 -18.24 -13.93 -25.43
CA ASP A 239 -17.43 -13.24 -26.44
C ASP A 239 -17.38 -11.73 -26.19
N GLU A 240 -18.51 -11.08 -25.94
CA GLU A 240 -18.60 -9.64 -25.66
C GLU A 240 -17.88 -9.25 -24.35
N ILE A 241 -18.13 -9.99 -23.26
CA ILE A 241 -17.56 -9.67 -21.95
C ILE A 241 -16.05 -9.92 -21.95
N SER A 242 -15.57 -10.97 -22.64
CA SER A 242 -14.13 -11.23 -22.76
C SER A 242 -13.38 -10.09 -23.42
N GLU A 243 -13.93 -9.50 -24.49
CA GLU A 243 -13.34 -8.32 -25.11
C GLU A 243 -13.35 -7.12 -24.15
N THR A 244 -14.42 -6.95 -23.36
CA THR A 244 -14.47 -5.92 -22.31
C THR A 244 -13.37 -6.09 -21.26
N PHE A 245 -13.03 -7.32 -20.86
CA PHE A 245 -11.89 -7.60 -19.98
C PHE A 245 -10.56 -7.21 -20.63
N LYS A 246 -10.34 -7.60 -21.89
CA LYS A 246 -9.11 -7.26 -22.63
C LYS A 246 -8.94 -5.75 -22.81
N ASP A 247 -10.02 -5.03 -23.12
CA ASP A 247 -10.01 -3.58 -23.25
C ASP A 247 -9.67 -2.87 -21.92
N CYS A 248 -10.25 -3.36 -20.81
CA CYS A 248 -9.91 -2.88 -19.47
C CYS A 248 -8.42 -3.11 -19.14
N PHE A 249 -7.90 -4.31 -19.44
CA PHE A 249 -6.49 -4.64 -19.19
C PHE A 249 -5.53 -3.82 -20.04
N LYS A 250 -5.89 -3.51 -21.30
CA LYS A 250 -5.14 -2.62 -22.17
C LYS A 250 -4.99 -1.22 -21.58
N VAL A 251 -6.02 -0.71 -20.93
CA VAL A 251 -6.03 0.63 -20.33
C VAL A 251 -5.17 0.72 -19.10
N PHE A 252 -5.06 -0.38 -18.37
CA PHE A 252 -4.11 -0.49 -17.27
C PHE A 252 -2.67 -0.83 -17.71
N ASN A 253 -2.42 -0.94 -19.02
CA ASN A 253 -1.15 -1.40 -19.59
C ASN A 253 -0.69 -2.73 -18.96
N LEU A 254 -1.62 -3.67 -18.82
CA LEU A 254 -1.35 -5.02 -18.34
C LEU A 254 -0.91 -5.90 -19.50
N GLN A 255 0.22 -6.58 -19.35
CA GLN A 255 0.78 -7.46 -20.38
C GLN A 255 0.63 -8.91 -19.91
N TYR A 256 0.21 -9.78 -20.81
CA TYR A 256 0.08 -11.21 -20.58
C TYR A 256 0.47 -11.96 -21.85
N ASP A 257 0.95 -13.19 -21.71
CA ASP A 257 1.39 -14.01 -22.84
C ASP A 257 0.23 -14.83 -23.43
N ARG A 258 -0.78 -15.19 -22.61
CA ARG A 258 -2.04 -15.77 -23.07
C ARG A 258 -3.24 -15.26 -22.27
N PHE A 259 -4.30 -14.93 -23.00
CA PHE A 259 -5.65 -14.73 -22.47
C PHE A 259 -6.47 -15.99 -22.79
N ILE A 260 -6.63 -16.89 -21.83
CA ILE A 260 -7.38 -18.13 -22.02
C ILE A 260 -8.87 -17.90 -21.82
N ARG A 261 -9.70 -18.68 -22.53
CA ARG A 261 -11.14 -18.74 -22.32
C ARG A 261 -11.51 -20.18 -22.09
N THR A 262 -12.36 -20.48 -21.11
CA THR A 262 -12.74 -21.88 -20.87
C THR A 262 -13.61 -22.48 -22.00
N THR A 263 -14.11 -21.65 -22.92
CA THR A 263 -14.74 -22.10 -24.17
C THR A 263 -13.75 -22.41 -25.30
N ASP A 264 -12.44 -22.25 -25.09
CA ASP A 264 -11.42 -22.63 -26.09
C ASP A 264 -11.39 -24.16 -26.27
N ASP A 265 -11.29 -24.62 -27.52
CA ASP A 265 -11.31 -26.07 -27.84
C ASP A 265 -10.18 -26.85 -27.15
N ASP A 266 -9.00 -26.25 -27.02
CA ASP A 266 -7.85 -26.87 -26.34
C ASP A 266 -8.07 -27.00 -24.83
N HIS A 267 -8.80 -26.04 -24.23
CA HIS A 267 -9.20 -26.11 -22.83
C HIS A 267 -10.23 -27.20 -22.58
N ILE A 268 -11.28 -27.27 -23.40
CA ILE A 268 -12.30 -28.33 -23.31
C ILE A 268 -11.62 -29.72 -23.39
N HIS A 269 -10.70 -29.89 -24.35
CA HIS A 269 -9.91 -31.11 -24.48
C HIS A 269 -9.08 -31.42 -23.22
N ALA A 270 -8.40 -30.42 -22.66
CA ALA A 270 -7.61 -30.55 -21.44
C ALA A 270 -8.48 -30.94 -20.22
N ALA A 271 -9.62 -30.28 -20.00
CA ALA A 271 -10.55 -30.56 -18.91
C ALA A 271 -11.09 -32.00 -18.98
N GLN A 272 -11.52 -32.42 -20.17
CA GLN A 272 -11.98 -33.80 -20.40
C GLN A 272 -10.87 -34.83 -20.21
N THR A 273 -9.63 -34.48 -20.53
CA THR A 273 -8.47 -35.37 -20.34
C THR A 273 -8.11 -35.50 -18.86
N LEU A 274 -8.13 -34.40 -18.10
CA LEU A 274 -7.96 -34.45 -16.65
C LEU A 274 -9.05 -35.29 -15.97
N TRP A 275 -10.32 -35.11 -16.38
CA TRP A 275 -11.43 -35.91 -15.91
C TRP A 275 -11.18 -37.41 -16.08
N LYS A 276 -10.82 -37.83 -17.30
CA LYS A 276 -10.53 -39.24 -17.60
C LYS A 276 -9.42 -39.79 -16.73
N LYS A 277 -8.31 -39.05 -16.53
CA LYS A 277 -7.23 -39.48 -15.64
C LYS A 277 -7.71 -39.75 -14.22
N LEU A 278 -8.54 -38.86 -13.66
CA LEU A 278 -9.08 -39.02 -12.31
C LEU A 278 -10.08 -40.19 -12.23
N ALA A 279 -10.90 -40.39 -13.27
CA ALA A 279 -11.81 -41.51 -13.37
C ALA A 279 -11.07 -42.85 -13.48
N ASP A 280 -10.05 -42.94 -14.34
CA ASP A 280 -9.21 -44.13 -14.53
C ASP A 280 -8.42 -44.49 -13.26
N ALA A 281 -8.08 -43.49 -12.43
CA ALA A 281 -7.49 -43.67 -11.11
C ALA A 281 -8.50 -44.16 -10.04
N GLY A 282 -9.79 -44.31 -10.37
CA GLY A 282 -10.84 -44.73 -9.43
C GLY A 282 -11.19 -43.68 -8.38
N LEU A 283 -10.89 -42.40 -8.66
CA LEU A 283 -11.15 -41.26 -7.76
C LEU A 283 -12.49 -40.58 -8.02
N ILE A 284 -13.12 -40.88 -9.16
CA ILE A 284 -14.47 -40.39 -9.51
C ILE A 284 -15.47 -41.54 -9.41
N TYR A 285 -16.58 -41.33 -8.72
CA TYR A 285 -17.68 -42.30 -8.63
C TYR A 285 -19.04 -41.59 -8.72
N LYS A 286 -20.10 -42.31 -9.11
CA LYS A 286 -21.46 -41.74 -9.16
C LYS A 286 -22.12 -41.88 -7.79
N GLY A 287 -22.66 -40.79 -7.25
CA GLY A 287 -23.32 -40.76 -5.94
C GLY A 287 -24.58 -39.90 -5.93
N GLU A 288 -25.52 -40.20 -5.04
CA GLU A 288 -26.64 -39.30 -4.75
C GLU A 288 -26.17 -38.21 -3.79
N HIS A 289 -26.34 -36.95 -4.18
CA HIS A 289 -26.10 -35.80 -3.32
C HIS A 289 -27.42 -35.13 -2.99
N ASP A 290 -27.75 -35.09 -1.70
CA ASP A 290 -28.91 -34.39 -1.15
C ASP A 290 -28.38 -33.29 -0.22
N GLY A 291 -28.75 -32.04 -0.49
CA GLY A 291 -28.29 -30.92 0.33
C GLY A 291 -28.70 -29.55 -0.18
N TRP A 292 -28.34 -28.53 0.58
CA TRP A 292 -28.62 -27.14 0.24
C TRP A 292 -27.59 -26.59 -0.72
N TYR A 293 -28.05 -25.91 -1.76
CA TYR A 293 -27.21 -25.34 -2.80
C TYR A 293 -27.45 -23.83 -2.87
N CYS A 294 -26.37 -23.06 -2.76
CA CYS A 294 -26.41 -21.63 -3.01
C CYS A 294 -26.13 -21.38 -4.50
N VAL A 295 -27.14 -20.95 -5.25
CA VAL A 295 -27.01 -20.64 -6.68
C VAL A 295 -26.02 -19.48 -6.88
N SER A 296 -26.10 -18.47 -6.00
CA SER A 296 -25.23 -17.29 -6.06
C SER A 296 -23.77 -17.56 -5.69
N ASP A 297 -23.45 -18.70 -5.07
CA ASP A 297 -22.06 -19.07 -4.72
C ASP A 297 -21.59 -20.29 -5.53
N GLU A 298 -22.47 -20.89 -6.33
CA GLU A 298 -22.27 -22.13 -7.08
C GLU A 298 -21.66 -23.28 -6.27
N THR A 299 -22.11 -23.41 -5.01
CA THR A 299 -21.59 -24.40 -4.08
C THR A 299 -22.69 -25.00 -3.21
N PHE A 300 -22.47 -26.24 -2.79
CA PHE A 300 -23.27 -26.85 -1.74
C PHE A 300 -22.89 -26.24 -0.39
N VAL A 301 -23.90 -25.90 0.40
CA VAL A 301 -23.76 -25.30 1.72
C VAL A 301 -24.07 -26.37 2.76
N PRO A 302 -23.11 -26.72 3.63
CA PRO A 302 -23.37 -27.63 4.75
C PRO A 302 -24.45 -27.07 5.67
N ASP A 303 -25.23 -27.95 6.32
CA ASP A 303 -26.26 -27.51 7.28
C ASP A 303 -25.71 -26.61 8.40
N SER A 304 -24.46 -26.82 8.83
CA SER A 304 -23.77 -25.99 9.83
C SER A 304 -23.48 -24.56 9.36
N SER A 305 -23.54 -24.32 8.05
CA SER A 305 -23.26 -23.04 7.40
C SER A 305 -24.51 -22.42 6.78
N LEU A 306 -25.72 -22.88 7.16
CA LEU A 306 -27.00 -22.32 6.75
C LEU A 306 -27.63 -21.47 7.85
N GLY A 307 -28.05 -20.27 7.49
CA GLY A 307 -28.96 -19.44 8.27
C GLY A 307 -30.40 -19.63 7.81
N ILE A 308 -31.35 -19.26 8.66
CA ILE A 308 -32.78 -19.20 8.34
C ILE A 308 -33.24 -17.78 8.65
N ARG A 309 -33.90 -17.13 7.68
CA ARG A 309 -34.53 -15.82 7.88
C ARG A 309 -36.00 -15.87 7.48
N THR A 310 -36.83 -15.12 8.19
CA THR A 310 -38.23 -14.92 7.82
C THR A 310 -38.33 -13.73 6.87
N LEU A 311 -38.90 -13.94 5.69
CA LEU A 311 -39.15 -12.90 4.69
C LEU A 311 -40.39 -12.07 5.08
N PRO A 312 -40.58 -10.86 4.50
CA PRO A 312 -41.72 -9.99 4.81
C PRO A 312 -43.11 -10.59 4.56
N ASP A 313 -43.20 -11.63 3.72
CA ASP A 313 -44.42 -12.39 3.46
C ASP A 313 -44.68 -13.53 4.47
N GLY A 314 -43.82 -13.66 5.48
CA GLY A 314 -43.89 -14.68 6.52
C GLY A 314 -43.28 -16.03 6.15
N THR A 315 -42.69 -16.18 4.95
CA THR A 315 -42.02 -17.41 4.54
C THR A 315 -40.62 -17.51 5.13
N GLU A 316 -40.16 -18.73 5.42
CA GLU A 316 -38.78 -18.97 5.86
C GLU A 316 -37.88 -19.27 4.66
N GLU A 317 -36.79 -18.52 4.53
CA GLU A 317 -35.76 -18.72 3.52
C GLU A 317 -34.46 -19.19 4.19
N ARG A 318 -33.87 -20.26 3.66
CA ARG A 318 -32.51 -20.66 4.05
C ARG A 318 -31.49 -19.87 3.24
N TYR A 319 -30.41 -19.45 3.87
CA TYR A 319 -29.35 -18.68 3.22
C TYR A 319 -27.96 -19.12 3.69
N SER A 320 -26.93 -18.89 2.88
CA SER A 320 -25.53 -19.19 3.23
C SER A 320 -25.06 -18.20 4.31
N LEU A 321 -24.56 -18.70 5.45
CA LEU A 321 -23.97 -17.84 6.49
C LEU A 321 -22.71 -17.14 6.01
N GLU A 322 -22.04 -17.67 4.98
CA GLU A 322 -20.81 -17.11 4.42
C GLU A 322 -21.09 -15.91 3.51
N SER A 323 -22.14 -15.97 2.68
CA SER A 323 -22.43 -14.94 1.67
C SER A 323 -23.71 -14.15 1.90
N GLY A 324 -24.63 -14.64 2.73
CA GLY A 324 -25.96 -14.06 2.89
C GLY A 324 -26.96 -14.41 1.78
N HIS A 325 -26.56 -15.21 0.79
CA HIS A 325 -27.38 -15.53 -0.38
C HIS A 325 -28.36 -16.70 -0.15
N PRO A 326 -29.55 -16.70 -0.79
CA PRO A 326 -30.53 -17.79 -0.66
C PRO A 326 -30.01 -19.16 -1.11
N CYS A 327 -30.49 -20.21 -0.44
CA CYS A 327 -30.15 -21.60 -0.68
C CYS A 327 -31.40 -22.44 -0.98
N ILE A 328 -31.30 -23.36 -1.94
CA ILE A 328 -32.38 -24.28 -2.32
C ILE A 328 -31.98 -25.73 -2.04
N ALA A 329 -32.94 -26.57 -1.63
CA ALA A 329 -32.70 -28.00 -1.46
C ALA A 329 -32.63 -28.68 -2.83
N ILE A 330 -31.56 -29.44 -3.08
CA ILE A 330 -31.34 -30.17 -4.33
C ILE A 330 -30.99 -31.63 -3.99
N LYS A 331 -31.69 -32.56 -4.65
CA LYS A 331 -31.33 -33.98 -4.66
C LYS A 331 -31.02 -34.40 -6.10
N GLU A 332 -29.75 -34.71 -6.36
CA GLU A 332 -29.25 -35.04 -7.71
C GLU A 332 -28.24 -36.19 -7.64
N VAL A 333 -28.25 -37.06 -8.64
CA VAL A 333 -27.13 -37.99 -8.87
C VAL A 333 -26.01 -37.19 -9.52
N ASN A 334 -24.84 -37.17 -8.92
CA ASN A 334 -23.67 -36.46 -9.44
C ASN A 334 -22.45 -37.37 -9.45
N TYR A 335 -21.48 -37.05 -10.29
CA TYR A 335 -20.13 -37.60 -10.15
C TYR A 335 -19.44 -36.91 -8.98
N MET A 336 -18.85 -37.70 -8.09
CA MET A 336 -18.21 -37.28 -6.85
C MET A 336 -16.72 -37.60 -6.93
N PHE A 337 -15.88 -36.70 -6.45
CA PHE A 337 -14.45 -36.90 -6.25
C PHE A 337 -14.14 -37.21 -4.80
N LYS A 338 -13.27 -38.18 -4.58
CA LYS A 338 -12.80 -38.64 -3.26
C LYS A 338 -11.86 -37.63 -2.58
N LEU A 339 -12.32 -36.39 -2.40
CA LEU A 339 -11.55 -35.31 -1.78
C LEU A 339 -11.21 -35.63 -0.31
N SER A 340 -12.07 -36.39 0.37
CA SER A 340 -11.85 -36.81 1.76
C SER A 340 -10.53 -37.55 1.97
N GLU A 341 -10.00 -38.23 0.94
CA GLU A 341 -8.72 -38.97 0.99
C GLU A 341 -7.48 -38.05 0.96
N TYR A 342 -7.63 -36.75 0.75
CA TYR A 342 -6.51 -35.81 0.55
C TYR A 342 -6.26 -34.84 1.71
N GLY A 343 -7.16 -34.73 2.69
CA GLY A 343 -7.08 -33.74 3.77
C GLY A 343 -5.74 -33.77 4.53
N ASP A 344 -5.40 -34.92 5.11
CA ASP A 344 -4.15 -35.08 5.88
C ASP A 344 -2.91 -34.97 5.01
N ARG A 345 -2.93 -35.55 3.79
CA ARG A 345 -1.81 -35.49 2.84
C ARG A 345 -1.44 -34.07 2.47
N LEU A 346 -2.43 -33.21 2.22
CA LEU A 346 -2.22 -31.81 1.90
C LEU A 346 -1.74 -31.02 3.13
N ALA A 347 -2.31 -31.29 4.32
CA ALA A 347 -1.88 -30.62 5.54
C ALA A 347 -0.41 -30.90 5.85
N GLU A 348 0.01 -32.16 5.76
CA GLU A 348 1.41 -32.57 5.94
C GLU A 348 2.33 -31.94 4.90
N TYR A 349 1.89 -31.88 3.63
CA TYR A 349 2.64 -31.21 2.58
C TYR A 349 2.87 -29.71 2.89
N TYR A 350 1.84 -28.99 3.33
CA TYR A 350 1.97 -27.57 3.68
C TYR A 350 2.72 -27.29 4.97
N GLU A 351 2.72 -28.23 5.93
CA GLU A 351 3.56 -28.17 7.13
C GLU A 351 5.05 -28.35 6.78
N ALA A 352 5.36 -29.27 5.85
CA ALA A 352 6.71 -29.53 5.41
C ALA A 352 7.27 -28.46 4.44
N ASN A 353 6.40 -27.73 3.74
CA ASN A 353 6.77 -26.75 2.72
C ASN A 353 6.17 -25.37 3.06
N PRO A 354 6.78 -24.60 3.99
CA PRO A 354 6.18 -23.39 4.53
C PRO A 354 5.97 -22.29 3.47
N ASP A 355 6.80 -22.25 2.44
CA ASP A 355 6.79 -21.14 1.47
C ASP A 355 5.77 -21.30 0.34
N VAL A 356 5.01 -22.40 0.32
CA VAL A 356 4.04 -22.71 -0.74
C VAL A 356 2.82 -21.80 -0.68
N ILE A 357 2.30 -21.46 0.50
CA ILE A 357 1.15 -20.55 0.62
C ILE A 357 1.62 -19.28 1.31
N VAL A 358 1.49 -18.15 0.62
CA VAL A 358 1.89 -16.83 1.12
C VAL A 358 0.65 -15.93 1.16
N PRO A 359 0.42 -15.15 2.23
CA PRO A 359 1.24 -15.01 3.45
C PRO A 359 1.02 -16.14 4.48
N GLU A 360 1.94 -16.25 5.45
CA GLU A 360 2.01 -17.28 6.49
C GLU A 360 0.66 -17.57 7.18
N PHE A 361 -0.09 -16.53 7.54
CA PHE A 361 -1.35 -16.72 8.26
C PHE A 361 -2.41 -17.43 7.40
N ARG A 362 -2.41 -17.20 6.07
CA ARG A 362 -3.28 -17.93 5.14
C ARG A 362 -2.91 -19.41 5.07
N ARG A 363 -1.61 -19.74 5.10
CA ARG A 363 -1.16 -21.14 5.20
C ARG A 363 -1.72 -21.80 6.46
N LYS A 364 -1.60 -21.13 7.62
CA LYS A 364 -2.12 -21.63 8.89
C LYS A 364 -3.63 -21.83 8.87
N GLU A 365 -4.39 -20.92 8.26
CA GLU A 365 -5.83 -21.07 8.07
C GLU A 365 -6.18 -22.31 7.23
N ILE A 366 -5.50 -22.52 6.10
CA ILE A 366 -5.71 -23.68 5.23
C ILE A 366 -5.33 -24.99 5.94
N ILE A 367 -4.18 -25.06 6.62
CA ILE A 367 -3.77 -26.26 7.37
C ILE A 367 -4.83 -26.59 8.43
N LYS A 368 -5.28 -25.59 9.20
CA LYS A 368 -6.33 -25.78 10.20
C LYS A 368 -7.63 -26.30 9.58
N PHE A 369 -8.02 -25.80 8.41
CA PHE A 369 -9.19 -26.26 7.68
C PHE A 369 -9.04 -27.73 7.24
N LEU A 370 -7.90 -28.09 6.65
CA LEU A 370 -7.60 -29.45 6.18
C LEU A 370 -7.63 -30.47 7.32
N ARG A 371 -7.04 -30.12 8.47
CA ARG A 371 -7.06 -30.95 9.70
C ARG A 371 -8.46 -31.10 10.31
N GLY A 372 -9.43 -30.30 9.89
CA GLY A 372 -10.84 -30.44 10.26
C GLY A 372 -11.56 -31.59 9.53
N GLY A 373 -10.92 -32.19 8.52
CA GLY A 373 -11.50 -33.24 7.68
C GLY A 373 -12.26 -32.69 6.47
N LEU A 374 -12.17 -33.39 5.34
CA LEU A 374 -12.82 -33.01 4.08
C LEU A 374 -13.94 -33.99 3.73
N LYS A 375 -14.98 -33.48 3.06
CA LYS A 375 -16.01 -34.30 2.42
C LYS A 375 -15.71 -34.44 0.93
N ASP A 376 -16.24 -35.50 0.33
CA ASP A 376 -16.15 -35.72 -1.11
C ASP A 376 -16.88 -34.61 -1.89
N LEU A 377 -16.32 -34.25 -3.05
CA LEU A 377 -16.69 -33.08 -3.81
C LEU A 377 -17.52 -33.47 -5.04
N SER A 378 -18.69 -32.86 -5.22
CA SER A 378 -19.50 -33.06 -6.43
C SER A 378 -18.86 -32.37 -7.65
N LEU A 379 -18.42 -33.16 -8.62
CA LEU A 379 -17.71 -32.77 -9.84
C LEU A 379 -18.58 -32.67 -11.09
N SER A 380 -19.85 -33.08 -11.06
CA SER A 380 -20.77 -32.85 -12.18
C SER A 380 -22.08 -32.26 -11.72
N ARG A 381 -22.87 -31.73 -12.67
CA ARG A 381 -24.29 -31.38 -12.51
C ARG A 381 -25.09 -31.91 -13.71
N PRO A 382 -26.40 -32.17 -13.57
CA PRO A 382 -27.22 -32.56 -14.71
C PRO A 382 -27.30 -31.44 -15.77
N MET A 383 -27.12 -31.79 -17.04
CA MET A 383 -27.22 -30.84 -18.17
C MET A 383 -28.63 -30.24 -18.31
N SER A 384 -29.65 -30.93 -17.79
CA SER A 384 -31.02 -30.39 -17.71
C SER A 384 -31.13 -29.15 -16.81
N ARG A 385 -30.16 -28.94 -15.90
CA ARG A 385 -30.10 -27.78 -15.00
C ARG A 385 -29.08 -26.75 -15.47
N ILE A 386 -27.93 -27.20 -15.97
CA ILE A 386 -26.84 -26.34 -16.45
C ILE A 386 -26.43 -26.85 -17.82
N SER A 387 -26.97 -26.26 -18.88
CA SER A 387 -26.66 -26.67 -20.26
C SER A 387 -25.39 -26.01 -20.79
N TRP A 388 -24.91 -24.95 -20.14
CA TRP A 388 -23.69 -24.24 -20.49
C TRP A 388 -22.49 -24.70 -19.64
N ALA A 389 -21.98 -25.90 -19.93
CA ALA A 389 -20.85 -26.52 -19.23
C ALA A 389 -20.07 -27.47 -20.16
N VAL A 390 -18.83 -27.78 -19.80
CA VAL A 390 -18.05 -28.83 -20.49
C VAL A 390 -18.71 -30.19 -20.29
N PRO A 391 -19.02 -30.98 -21.35
CA PRO A 391 -19.62 -32.28 -21.19
C PRO A 391 -18.72 -33.30 -20.49
N VAL A 392 -19.28 -34.08 -19.57
CA VAL A 392 -18.58 -35.21 -18.95
C VAL A 392 -18.26 -36.27 -20.01
N PRO A 393 -17.00 -36.71 -20.15
CA PRO A 393 -16.65 -37.73 -21.13
C PRO A 393 -17.39 -39.05 -20.90
N GLY A 394 -18.19 -39.46 -21.89
CA GLY A 394 -18.95 -40.71 -21.85
C GLY A 394 -20.33 -40.62 -21.17
N ASP A 395 -20.76 -39.44 -20.71
CA ASP A 395 -22.07 -39.23 -20.09
C ASP A 395 -22.61 -37.82 -20.42
N GLU A 396 -23.29 -37.68 -21.56
CA GLU A 396 -23.79 -36.38 -22.07
C GLU A 396 -24.93 -35.79 -21.22
N GLU A 397 -25.51 -36.57 -20.30
CA GLU A 397 -26.52 -36.06 -19.36
C GLU A 397 -25.91 -35.20 -18.25
N HIS A 398 -24.58 -35.18 -18.13
CA HIS A 398 -23.84 -34.45 -17.11
C HIS A 398 -22.85 -33.43 -17.70
N GLY A 399 -22.88 -32.22 -17.13
CA GLY A 399 -21.86 -31.20 -17.32
C GLY A 399 -20.86 -31.23 -16.18
N MET A 400 -19.58 -30.99 -16.48
CA MET A 400 -18.52 -30.84 -15.50
C MET A 400 -18.79 -29.62 -14.61
N TYR A 401 -18.47 -29.77 -13.33
CA TYR A 401 -18.53 -28.69 -12.37
C TYR A 401 -17.49 -27.62 -12.70
N VAL A 402 -17.90 -26.35 -12.60
CA VAL A 402 -17.09 -25.20 -13.03
C VAL A 402 -15.70 -25.20 -12.40
N TRP A 403 -15.49 -25.71 -11.19
CA TRP A 403 -14.15 -25.67 -10.58
C TRP A 403 -13.17 -26.68 -11.16
N ILE A 404 -13.59 -27.88 -11.58
CA ILE A 404 -12.65 -28.81 -12.24
C ILE A 404 -12.34 -28.34 -13.67
N ASP A 405 -13.32 -27.75 -14.33
CA ASP A 405 -13.16 -27.05 -15.61
C ASP A 405 -12.18 -25.87 -15.47
N ALA A 406 -12.58 -24.86 -14.69
CA ALA A 406 -11.82 -23.64 -14.47
C ALA A 406 -10.40 -23.90 -13.97
N LEU A 407 -10.18 -24.74 -12.96
CA LEU A 407 -8.82 -25.00 -12.44
C LEU A 407 -7.89 -25.66 -13.48
N THR A 408 -8.45 -26.37 -14.48
CA THR A 408 -7.66 -26.97 -15.56
C THR A 408 -7.01 -25.91 -16.46
N ASN A 409 -7.47 -24.65 -16.44
CA ASN A 409 -6.94 -23.58 -17.29
C ASN A 409 -5.42 -23.41 -17.14
N TYR A 410 -4.89 -23.62 -15.93
CA TYR A 410 -3.46 -23.51 -15.62
C TYR A 410 -2.65 -24.60 -16.34
N LEU A 411 -3.18 -25.81 -16.43
CA LEU A 411 -2.58 -26.89 -17.20
C LEU A 411 -2.70 -26.60 -18.71
N THR A 412 -3.87 -26.14 -19.18
CA THR A 412 -4.06 -25.77 -20.59
C THR A 412 -3.08 -24.68 -21.04
N GLY A 413 -2.89 -23.64 -20.23
CA GLY A 413 -1.93 -22.58 -20.50
C GLY A 413 -0.48 -23.08 -20.56
N ALA A 414 -0.13 -24.09 -19.75
CA ALA A 414 1.15 -24.76 -19.81
C ALA A 414 1.28 -25.73 -21.01
N GLY A 415 0.20 -25.99 -21.75
CA GLY A 415 0.17 -26.85 -22.93
C GLY A 415 -0.33 -28.27 -22.68
N TYR A 416 -0.93 -28.57 -21.53
CA TYR A 416 -1.54 -29.87 -21.27
C TYR A 416 -2.73 -30.14 -22.22
N PRO A 417 -2.93 -31.41 -22.67
CA PRO A 417 -2.10 -32.57 -22.38
C PRO A 417 -0.90 -32.73 -23.32
N ASP A 418 -0.92 -32.14 -24.51
CA ASP A 418 -0.05 -32.54 -25.63
C ASP A 418 1.35 -31.92 -25.60
N LYS A 419 1.51 -30.74 -25.01
CA LYS A 419 2.72 -29.90 -25.05
C LYS A 419 3.30 -29.57 -23.68
N LEU A 420 2.82 -30.21 -22.62
CA LEU A 420 3.23 -29.93 -21.24
C LEU A 420 4.76 -30.04 -21.07
N ASP A 421 5.34 -31.15 -21.53
CA ASP A 421 6.78 -31.42 -21.42
C ASP A 421 7.63 -30.54 -22.34
N THR A 422 7.09 -30.13 -23.50
CA THR A 422 7.81 -29.30 -24.47
C THR A 422 7.86 -27.84 -24.09
N ASN A 423 6.77 -27.32 -23.49
CA ASN A 423 6.68 -25.93 -23.09
C ASN A 423 7.50 -25.63 -21.82
N LYS A 424 7.72 -26.64 -20.96
CA LYS A 424 8.46 -26.52 -19.68
C LYS A 424 7.94 -25.39 -18.77
N LEU A 425 6.64 -25.13 -18.85
CA LEU A 425 5.96 -24.14 -18.02
C LEU A 425 5.41 -24.75 -16.72
N TRP A 426 5.12 -26.05 -16.70
CA TRP A 426 4.56 -26.72 -15.53
C TRP A 426 5.65 -27.36 -14.66
N PRO A 427 5.54 -27.32 -13.32
CA PRO A 427 4.48 -26.66 -12.52
C PRO A 427 4.55 -25.14 -12.54
N ALA A 428 3.40 -24.49 -12.29
CA ALA A 428 3.36 -23.04 -12.15
C ALA A 428 4.31 -22.58 -11.04
N THR A 429 5.16 -21.60 -11.37
CA THR A 429 6.06 -20.98 -10.40
C THR A 429 5.27 -20.23 -9.34
N MET A 430 4.18 -19.56 -9.74
CA MET A 430 3.25 -18.97 -8.80
C MET A 430 1.84 -18.80 -9.38
N HIS A 431 0.84 -19.03 -8.55
CA HIS A 431 -0.53 -18.55 -8.76
C HIS A 431 -0.76 -17.32 -7.89
N VAL A 432 -1.14 -16.19 -8.49
CA VAL A 432 -1.53 -14.96 -7.78
C VAL A 432 -3.04 -14.95 -7.66
N LEU A 433 -3.57 -14.89 -6.44
CA LEU A 433 -4.96 -15.20 -6.13
C LEU A 433 -5.57 -14.21 -5.13
N GLY A 434 -6.85 -13.92 -5.28
CA GLY A 434 -7.66 -13.29 -4.23
C GLY A 434 -7.97 -14.27 -3.09
N LYS A 435 -8.10 -13.75 -1.86
CA LYS A 435 -8.44 -14.56 -0.67
C LYS A 435 -9.74 -15.36 -0.77
N ASP A 436 -10.69 -14.91 -1.58
CA ASP A 436 -11.99 -15.53 -1.78
C ASP A 436 -11.93 -16.90 -2.46
N ILE A 437 -10.92 -17.11 -3.29
CA ILE A 437 -10.75 -18.35 -4.04
C ILE A 437 -9.62 -19.25 -3.48
N ALA A 438 -9.07 -18.89 -2.33
CA ALA A 438 -7.93 -19.58 -1.74
C ALA A 438 -8.23 -21.06 -1.46
N ARG A 439 -9.44 -21.39 -0.98
CA ARG A 439 -9.83 -22.80 -0.71
C ARG A 439 -9.78 -23.66 -1.97
N PHE A 440 -10.26 -23.15 -3.11
CA PHE A 440 -10.25 -23.92 -4.37
C PHE A 440 -8.81 -24.22 -4.82
N HIS A 441 -7.90 -23.24 -4.66
CA HIS A 441 -6.51 -23.35 -5.12
C HIS A 441 -5.57 -24.03 -4.13
N CYS A 442 -5.89 -24.02 -2.83
CA CYS A 442 -5.08 -24.63 -1.78
C CYS A 442 -5.64 -25.98 -1.31
N VAL A 443 -6.79 -26.42 -1.82
CA VAL A 443 -7.40 -27.70 -1.43
C VAL A 443 -7.80 -28.52 -2.66
N TYR A 444 -8.72 -28.01 -3.48
CA TYR A 444 -9.27 -28.81 -4.59
C TYR A 444 -8.23 -29.01 -5.68
N TRP A 445 -7.56 -27.93 -6.09
CA TRP A 445 -6.58 -27.97 -7.15
C TRP A 445 -5.41 -28.93 -6.87
N PRO A 446 -4.72 -28.83 -5.72
CA PRO A 446 -3.69 -29.78 -5.34
C PRO A 446 -4.20 -31.22 -5.24
N ALA A 447 -5.43 -31.44 -4.75
CA ALA A 447 -6.00 -32.79 -4.70
C ALA A 447 -6.23 -33.37 -6.10
N PHE A 448 -6.73 -32.57 -7.05
CA PHE A 448 -6.87 -32.99 -8.45
C PHE A 448 -5.50 -33.31 -9.07
N LEU A 449 -4.49 -32.46 -8.85
CA LEU A 449 -3.14 -32.70 -9.36
C LEU A 449 -2.51 -33.96 -8.78
N LEU A 450 -2.56 -34.14 -7.45
CA LEU A 450 -2.07 -35.37 -6.80
C LEU A 450 -2.81 -36.61 -7.30
N GLY A 451 -4.13 -36.53 -7.47
CA GLY A 451 -4.94 -37.62 -7.99
C GLY A 451 -4.63 -37.98 -9.44
N ALA A 452 -4.25 -36.98 -10.26
CA ALA A 452 -3.86 -37.16 -11.65
C ALA A 452 -2.36 -37.48 -11.83
N GLY A 453 -1.58 -37.54 -10.74
CA GLY A 453 -0.14 -37.77 -10.76
C GLY A 453 0.67 -36.61 -11.36
N LEU A 454 0.20 -35.37 -11.19
CA LEU A 454 0.82 -34.14 -11.69
C LEU A 454 1.51 -33.36 -10.56
N GLU A 455 2.57 -32.63 -10.91
CA GLU A 455 3.32 -31.80 -9.96
C GLU A 455 2.48 -30.62 -9.44
N LEU A 456 2.75 -30.21 -8.19
CA LEU A 456 2.05 -29.11 -7.54
C LEU A 456 2.70 -27.75 -7.86
N PRO A 457 1.92 -26.65 -7.88
CA PRO A 457 2.46 -25.30 -8.00
C PRO A 457 3.48 -25.01 -6.89
N HIS A 458 4.54 -24.29 -7.22
CA HIS A 458 5.59 -23.94 -6.24
C HIS A 458 5.09 -22.92 -5.20
N LYS A 459 4.24 -21.97 -5.61
CA LYS A 459 3.72 -20.92 -4.73
C LYS A 459 2.28 -20.54 -5.06
N LEU A 460 1.51 -20.26 -4.02
CA LEU A 460 0.12 -19.80 -4.00
C LEU A 460 0.12 -18.48 -3.22
N VAL A 461 0.13 -17.36 -3.94
CA VAL A 461 0.11 -16.02 -3.35
C VAL A 461 -1.32 -15.56 -3.21
N VAL A 462 -1.76 -15.32 -1.97
CA VAL A 462 -3.14 -15.01 -1.62
C VAL A 462 -3.24 -13.60 -1.05
N HIS A 463 -3.75 -12.64 -1.83
CA HIS A 463 -3.88 -11.25 -1.43
C HIS A 463 -5.28 -10.87 -0.91
N GLY A 464 -5.36 -9.73 -0.22
CA GLY A 464 -6.60 -9.12 0.25
C GLY A 464 -7.47 -8.49 -0.86
N TRP A 465 -8.61 -7.94 -0.48
CA TRP A 465 -9.51 -7.22 -1.38
C TRP A 465 -9.24 -5.72 -1.41
N TRP A 466 -9.88 -5.03 -2.35
CA TRP A 466 -9.99 -3.58 -2.35
C TRP A 466 -11.38 -3.12 -1.90
N THR A 467 -11.40 -2.19 -0.95
CA THR A 467 -12.56 -1.35 -0.63
C THR A 467 -12.37 0.04 -1.22
N LYS A 468 -13.43 0.85 -1.20
CA LYS A 468 -13.38 2.27 -1.54
C LYS A 468 -14.06 3.07 -0.44
N ASP A 469 -13.32 3.98 0.17
CA ASP A 469 -13.76 4.79 1.32
C ASP A 469 -14.39 3.93 2.43
N GLY A 470 -13.76 2.78 2.73
CA GLY A 470 -14.20 1.81 3.73
C GLY A 470 -15.40 0.94 3.33
N MET A 471 -15.95 1.14 2.13
CA MET A 471 -17.12 0.39 1.63
C MET A 471 -16.73 -0.63 0.56
N LYS A 472 -17.44 -1.75 0.51
CA LYS A 472 -17.32 -2.72 -0.57
C LYS A 472 -17.63 -2.05 -1.91
N ILE A 473 -16.74 -2.21 -2.89
CA ILE A 473 -16.93 -1.67 -4.24
C ILE A 473 -18.07 -2.44 -4.91
N SER A 474 -19.14 -1.75 -5.30
CA SER A 474 -20.24 -2.34 -6.05
C SER A 474 -20.94 -1.32 -6.94
N LYS A 475 -21.47 -1.77 -8.07
CA LYS A 475 -22.27 -0.92 -8.96
C LYS A 475 -23.59 -0.48 -8.30
N SER A 476 -24.22 -1.35 -7.51
CA SER A 476 -25.49 -1.06 -6.84
C SER A 476 -25.39 0.03 -5.76
N LEU A 477 -24.24 0.18 -5.12
CA LEU A 477 -23.98 1.24 -4.15
C LEU A 477 -23.51 2.55 -4.80
N GLY A 478 -23.38 2.59 -6.14
CA GLY A 478 -22.89 3.76 -6.87
C GLY A 478 -21.41 4.11 -6.62
N ASN A 479 -20.67 3.29 -5.86
CA ASN A 479 -19.26 3.51 -5.54
C ASN A 479 -18.31 2.74 -6.48
N ALA A 480 -18.78 2.31 -7.65
CA ALA A 480 -17.97 1.63 -8.65
C ALA A 480 -16.70 2.43 -8.99
N PHE A 481 -15.60 1.71 -9.17
CA PHE A 481 -14.31 2.26 -9.59
C PHE A 481 -14.21 2.15 -11.11
N ASP A 482 -14.18 3.30 -11.81
CA ASP A 482 -13.96 3.34 -13.26
C ASP A 482 -12.44 3.43 -13.56
N PRO A 483 -11.85 2.40 -14.20
CA PRO A 483 -10.46 2.37 -14.67
C PRO A 483 -10.00 3.62 -15.41
N TYR A 484 -10.80 4.04 -16.39
CA TYR A 484 -10.45 5.07 -17.34
C TYR A 484 -10.56 6.43 -16.67
N GLU A 485 -11.59 6.62 -15.84
CA GLU A 485 -11.74 7.83 -15.05
C GLU A 485 -10.53 8.01 -14.12
N ALA A 486 -10.16 6.95 -13.38
CA ALA A 486 -9.04 7.00 -12.46
C ALA A 486 -7.70 7.21 -13.18
N ALA A 487 -7.44 6.49 -14.28
CA ALA A 487 -6.22 6.65 -15.06
C ALA A 487 -6.13 8.05 -15.70
N THR A 488 -7.26 8.60 -16.19
CA THR A 488 -7.31 9.98 -16.71
C THR A 488 -7.04 10.99 -15.60
N ARG A 489 -7.61 10.78 -14.40
CA ARG A 489 -7.48 11.70 -13.27
C ARG A 489 -6.07 11.68 -12.68
N TYR A 490 -5.49 10.52 -12.41
CA TYR A 490 -4.23 10.46 -11.64
C TYR A 490 -3.00 10.17 -12.49
N GLY A 491 -3.18 9.81 -13.76
CA GLY A 491 -2.16 9.16 -14.56
C GLY A 491 -2.11 7.65 -14.29
N LEU A 492 -1.82 6.87 -15.33
CA LEU A 492 -1.82 5.41 -15.25
C LEU A 492 -0.74 4.87 -14.31
N ASP A 493 0.51 5.28 -14.48
CA ASP A 493 1.62 4.83 -13.64
C ASP A 493 1.48 5.22 -12.17
N PRO A 494 1.08 6.47 -11.83
CA PRO A 494 0.74 6.81 -10.45
C PRO A 494 -0.35 5.93 -9.86
N LEU A 495 -1.39 5.58 -10.62
CA LEU A 495 -2.45 4.68 -10.17
C LEU A 495 -1.92 3.26 -9.94
N ARG A 496 -1.12 2.72 -10.86
CA ARG A 496 -0.45 1.41 -10.70
C ARG A 496 0.43 1.38 -9.45
N PHE A 497 1.22 2.43 -9.23
CA PHE A 497 2.04 2.61 -8.04
C PHE A 497 1.18 2.62 -6.77
N PHE A 498 0.11 3.42 -6.74
CA PHE A 498 -0.78 3.51 -5.58
C PHE A 498 -1.36 2.16 -5.19
N LEU A 499 -1.90 1.40 -6.16
CA LEU A 499 -2.47 0.09 -5.90
C LEU A 499 -1.43 -0.87 -5.30
N CYS A 500 -0.17 -0.77 -5.69
CA CYS A 500 0.88 -1.63 -5.15
C CYS A 500 1.46 -1.12 -3.82
N ARG A 501 1.43 0.20 -3.58
CA ARG A 501 2.04 0.86 -2.43
C ARG A 501 1.12 0.91 -1.22
N GLU A 502 -0.18 1.08 -1.45
CA GLU A 502 -1.18 1.28 -0.40
C GLU A 502 -1.73 -0.06 0.13
N SER A 503 -1.89 -1.06 -0.74
CA SER A 503 -2.29 -2.40 -0.34
C SER A 503 -1.09 -3.26 0.04
N ASN A 504 -1.30 -4.19 0.99
CA ASN A 504 -0.37 -5.27 1.28
C ASN A 504 -1.09 -6.61 1.18
N SER A 505 -0.36 -7.71 0.98
CA SER A 505 -0.99 -9.03 0.81
C SER A 505 -1.73 -9.54 2.05
N SER A 506 -1.51 -8.93 3.22
CA SER A 506 -2.02 -9.38 4.51
C SER A 506 -3.31 -8.72 4.97
N ILE A 507 -3.62 -7.50 4.51
CA ILE A 507 -4.86 -6.78 4.84
C ILE A 507 -5.57 -6.32 3.57
N ASP A 508 -6.85 -6.02 3.69
CA ASP A 508 -7.59 -5.40 2.59
C ASP A 508 -7.11 -3.96 2.39
N GLY A 509 -6.88 -3.57 1.14
CA GLY A 509 -6.53 -2.21 0.76
C GLY A 509 -7.78 -1.35 0.65
N ASP A 510 -7.66 -0.06 1.00
CA ASP A 510 -8.74 0.90 0.79
C ASP A 510 -8.34 1.97 -0.23
N PHE A 511 -9.14 2.12 -1.27
CA PHE A 511 -8.98 3.20 -2.23
C PHE A 511 -9.68 4.44 -1.66
N SER A 512 -8.91 5.48 -1.37
CA SER A 512 -9.45 6.82 -1.12
C SER A 512 -8.77 7.85 -2.01
N HIS A 513 -9.54 8.85 -2.44
CA HIS A 513 -9.01 9.95 -3.25
C HIS A 513 -7.84 10.64 -2.54
N ASN A 514 -7.97 10.94 -1.25
CA ASN A 514 -6.94 11.64 -0.48
C ASN A 514 -5.63 10.83 -0.41
N ALA A 515 -5.71 9.53 -0.13
CA ALA A 515 -4.52 8.68 -0.10
C ALA A 515 -3.83 8.62 -1.48
N MET A 516 -4.62 8.54 -2.57
CA MET A 516 -4.09 8.58 -3.93
C MET A 516 -3.34 9.89 -4.21
N VAL A 517 -3.92 11.03 -3.85
CA VAL A 517 -3.29 12.34 -4.01
C VAL A 517 -2.02 12.47 -3.17
N ASP A 518 -2.03 11.97 -1.93
CA ASP A 518 -0.88 12.02 -1.04
C ASP A 518 0.28 11.17 -1.58
N ARG A 519 0.02 9.93 -2.01
CA ARG A 519 1.03 9.07 -2.65
C ARG A 519 1.61 9.69 -3.91
N LEU A 520 0.77 10.30 -4.75
CA LEU A 520 1.24 10.98 -5.96
C LEU A 520 2.08 12.22 -5.62
N ASN A 521 1.61 13.08 -4.72
CA ASN A 521 2.27 14.35 -4.45
C ASN A 521 3.51 14.22 -3.57
N ILE A 522 3.48 13.33 -2.57
CA ILE A 522 4.56 13.12 -1.61
C ILE A 522 5.54 12.10 -2.19
N ASP A 523 5.11 10.86 -2.33
CA ASP A 523 6.02 9.77 -2.68
C ASP A 523 6.57 9.94 -4.12
N LEU A 524 5.70 10.18 -5.12
CA LEU A 524 6.13 10.29 -6.52
C LEU A 524 6.73 11.65 -6.86
N ALA A 525 5.99 12.75 -6.65
CA ALA A 525 6.44 14.07 -7.08
C ALA A 525 7.50 14.68 -6.15
N ASN A 526 7.34 14.60 -4.82
CA ASN A 526 8.29 15.23 -3.90
C ASN A 526 9.57 14.42 -3.70
N ASP A 527 9.49 13.09 -3.64
CA ASP A 527 10.68 12.29 -3.34
C ASP A 527 11.40 11.89 -4.62
N LEU A 528 10.78 11.05 -5.46
CA LEU A 528 11.41 10.56 -6.69
C LEU A 528 11.55 11.65 -7.75
N GLY A 529 10.46 12.39 -8.02
CA GLY A 529 10.42 13.43 -9.05
C GLY A 529 11.42 14.57 -8.80
N ASN A 530 11.51 15.06 -7.55
CA ASN A 530 12.51 16.08 -7.20
C ASN A 530 13.95 15.54 -7.26
N LEU A 531 14.18 14.29 -6.86
CA LEU A 531 15.50 13.66 -6.95
C LEU A 531 15.96 13.61 -8.41
N VAL A 532 15.09 13.13 -9.30
CA VAL A 532 15.33 13.10 -10.75
C VAL A 532 15.60 14.51 -11.28
N ASN A 533 14.76 15.50 -10.94
CA ASN A 533 14.93 16.89 -11.35
C ASN A 533 16.28 17.47 -10.93
N ARG A 534 16.80 17.09 -9.76
CA ARG A 534 18.15 17.50 -9.30
C ARG A 534 19.24 16.85 -10.16
N VAL A 535 19.10 15.56 -10.47
CA VAL A 535 20.07 14.80 -11.29
C VAL A 535 20.14 15.32 -12.73
N VAL A 536 19.01 15.59 -13.36
CA VAL A 536 18.95 16.05 -14.77
C VAL A 536 19.07 17.57 -14.93
N SER A 537 19.21 18.31 -13.82
CA SER A 537 19.27 19.77 -13.84
C SER A 537 20.49 20.28 -14.60
N THR A 538 20.27 21.14 -15.59
CA THR A 538 21.35 21.87 -16.29
C THR A 538 22.11 22.85 -15.39
N ALA A 539 21.55 23.24 -14.24
CA ALA A 539 22.25 24.09 -13.26
C ALA A 539 23.29 23.29 -12.45
N LEU A 540 23.00 22.03 -12.16
CA LEU A 540 23.92 21.14 -11.44
C LEU A 540 24.86 20.41 -12.40
N ASN A 541 24.38 20.08 -13.60
CA ASN A 541 25.10 19.37 -14.65
C ASN A 541 24.94 20.07 -16.02
N PRO A 542 25.66 21.18 -16.26
CA PRO A 542 25.52 21.96 -17.50
C PRO A 542 25.91 21.19 -18.77
N GLY A 543 26.85 20.25 -18.65
CA GLY A 543 27.31 19.43 -19.77
C GLY A 543 26.32 18.35 -20.20
N ARG A 544 25.26 18.10 -19.40
CA ARG A 544 24.30 17.00 -19.62
C ARG A 544 24.97 15.67 -19.96
N VAL A 545 26.02 15.35 -19.21
CA VAL A 545 26.72 14.07 -19.29
C VAL A 545 26.64 13.37 -17.95
N VAL A 546 26.78 12.05 -17.91
CA VAL A 546 27.02 11.32 -16.67
C VAL A 546 28.23 11.96 -15.97
N PRO A 547 28.09 12.46 -14.73
CA PRO A 547 29.19 13.14 -14.04
C PRO A 547 30.43 12.26 -13.85
N ALA A 548 31.57 12.88 -13.59
CA ALA A 548 32.79 12.12 -13.26
C ALA A 548 32.62 11.38 -11.92
N ALA A 549 32.89 10.08 -11.92
CA ALA A 549 32.99 9.32 -10.68
C ALA A 549 34.18 9.82 -9.84
N GLY A 550 34.05 9.72 -8.52
CA GLY A 550 35.10 10.11 -7.58
C GLY A 550 34.80 9.61 -6.18
N ASP A 551 35.77 9.80 -5.28
CA ASP A 551 35.64 9.39 -3.89
C ASP A 551 34.69 10.34 -3.13
N VAL A 552 33.71 9.75 -2.44
CA VAL A 552 32.72 10.46 -1.62
C VAL A 552 32.50 9.64 -0.34
N PRO A 553 33.40 9.76 0.67
CA PRO A 553 33.33 8.95 1.89
C PRO A 553 31.99 9.09 2.63
N GLU A 554 31.38 10.27 2.60
CA GLU A 554 30.06 10.50 3.18
C GLU A 554 28.91 9.73 2.49
N ALA A 555 29.16 9.11 1.33
CA ALA A 555 28.20 8.29 0.59
C ALA A 555 28.36 6.78 0.82
N GLU A 556 29.33 6.32 1.63
CA GLU A 556 29.66 4.89 1.80
C GLU A 556 28.45 4.04 2.19
N GLU A 557 27.66 4.49 3.17
CA GLU A 557 26.43 3.79 3.61
C GLU A 557 25.36 3.75 2.52
N LEU A 558 25.20 4.85 1.76
CA LEU A 558 24.27 4.92 0.64
C LEU A 558 24.69 3.97 -0.50
N ILE A 559 25.98 3.91 -0.81
CA ILE A 559 26.53 3.01 -1.84
C ILE A 559 26.32 1.55 -1.43
N ALA A 560 26.51 1.22 -0.15
CA ALA A 560 26.19 -0.12 0.37
C ALA A 560 24.69 -0.43 0.24
N ALA A 561 23.81 0.51 0.58
CA ALA A 561 22.36 0.35 0.43
C ALA A 561 21.95 0.17 -1.04
N LEU A 562 22.56 0.93 -1.96
CA LEU A 562 22.32 0.81 -3.41
C LEU A 562 22.72 -0.56 -3.97
N ASN A 563 23.83 -1.13 -3.49
CA ASN A 563 24.27 -2.47 -3.91
C ASN A 563 23.43 -3.59 -3.30
N ALA A 564 22.85 -3.40 -2.10
CA ALA A 564 21.99 -4.39 -1.45
C ALA A 564 20.54 -4.38 -1.99
N LEU A 565 20.07 -3.22 -2.46
CA LEU A 565 18.68 -3.01 -2.86
C LEU A 565 18.14 -4.03 -3.89
N PRO A 566 18.88 -4.43 -4.95
CA PRO A 566 18.38 -5.41 -5.91
C PRO A 566 18.04 -6.76 -5.27
N GLY A 567 18.84 -7.23 -4.30
CA GLY A 567 18.58 -8.48 -3.58
C GLY A 567 17.37 -8.37 -2.65
N THR A 568 17.19 -7.24 -1.96
CA THR A 568 15.98 -6.98 -1.16
C THR A 568 14.72 -6.94 -2.02
N VAL A 569 14.78 -6.30 -3.20
CA VAL A 569 13.64 -6.30 -4.13
C VAL A 569 13.37 -7.70 -4.66
N ASP A 570 14.40 -8.46 -5.03
CA ASP A 570 14.25 -9.84 -5.50
C ASP A 570 13.55 -10.74 -4.49
N HIS A 571 13.95 -10.67 -3.22
CA HIS A 571 13.29 -11.40 -2.14
C HIS A 571 11.79 -11.11 -2.08
N HIS A 572 11.41 -9.83 -2.10
CA HIS A 572 10.01 -9.42 -2.08
C HIS A 572 9.25 -9.83 -3.35
N MET A 573 9.89 -9.78 -4.52
CA MET A 573 9.27 -10.21 -5.79
C MET A 573 9.07 -11.72 -5.88
N GLY A 574 9.89 -12.51 -5.18
CA GLY A 574 9.70 -13.96 -5.00
C GLY A 574 8.38 -14.33 -4.31
N GLU A 575 7.82 -13.40 -3.53
CA GLU A 575 6.55 -13.55 -2.82
C GLU A 575 5.42 -12.68 -3.41
N VAL A 576 5.71 -11.95 -4.50
CA VAL A 576 4.84 -10.90 -5.05
C VAL A 576 4.44 -9.87 -3.98
N ASN A 577 5.32 -9.66 -2.99
CA ASN A 577 5.19 -8.59 -1.99
C ASN A 577 5.69 -7.27 -2.57
N ILE A 578 4.97 -6.75 -3.56
CA ILE A 578 5.36 -5.53 -4.29
C ILE A 578 5.41 -4.33 -3.35
N GLN A 579 4.56 -4.29 -2.31
CA GLN A 579 4.61 -3.22 -1.31
C GLN A 579 5.95 -3.22 -0.56
N GLY A 580 6.43 -4.38 -0.10
CA GLY A 580 7.72 -4.52 0.57
C GLY A 580 8.88 -4.04 -0.32
N ALA A 581 8.86 -4.42 -1.60
CA ALA A 581 9.82 -3.93 -2.59
C ALA A 581 9.78 -2.39 -2.73
N LEU A 582 8.59 -1.81 -2.85
CA LEU A 582 8.41 -0.35 -2.97
C LEU A 582 8.86 0.39 -1.71
N VAL A 583 8.61 -0.15 -0.52
CA VAL A 583 9.10 0.42 0.74
C VAL A 583 10.63 0.44 0.75
N ALA A 584 11.29 -0.67 0.41
CA ALA A 584 12.75 -0.74 0.34
C ALA A 584 13.34 0.26 -0.67
N ILE A 585 12.72 0.39 -1.85
CA ILE A 585 13.13 1.38 -2.86
C ILE A 585 12.98 2.81 -2.31
N TRP A 586 11.86 3.13 -1.66
CA TRP A 586 11.64 4.47 -1.11
C TRP A 586 12.57 4.82 0.05
N GLU A 587 12.99 3.84 0.86
CA GLU A 587 14.03 4.06 1.87
C GLU A 587 15.35 4.54 1.25
N VAL A 588 15.75 3.97 0.10
CA VAL A 588 16.97 4.36 -0.62
C VAL A 588 16.81 5.70 -1.35
N ILE A 589 15.63 5.99 -1.90
CA ILE A 589 15.30 7.32 -2.43
C ILE A 589 15.42 8.39 -1.34
N GLY A 590 14.89 8.12 -0.14
CA GLY A 590 14.99 9.01 1.02
C GLY A 590 16.44 9.26 1.44
N GLN A 591 17.26 8.20 1.53
CA GLN A 591 18.69 8.31 1.83
C GLN A 591 19.44 9.13 0.76
N THR A 592 19.13 8.92 -0.52
CA THR A 592 19.74 9.67 -1.62
C THR A 592 19.37 11.15 -1.56
N ASN A 593 18.11 11.48 -1.28
CA ASN A 593 17.66 12.86 -1.10
C ASN A 593 18.35 13.54 0.08
N ALA A 594 18.50 12.84 1.22
CA ALA A 594 19.22 13.34 2.39
C ALA A 594 20.70 13.58 2.09
N PHE A 595 21.37 12.62 1.43
CA PHE A 595 22.76 12.75 1.00
C PHE A 595 22.98 14.00 0.13
N ILE A 596 22.15 14.21 -0.91
CA ILE A 596 22.25 15.41 -1.75
C ILE A 596 21.99 16.68 -0.95
N GLN A 597 21.05 16.61 0.00
CA GLN A 597 20.70 17.76 0.84
C GLN A 597 21.85 18.18 1.76
N ASP A 598 22.57 17.22 2.33
CA ASP A 598 23.70 17.47 3.22
C ASP A 598 24.97 17.85 2.46
N ALA A 599 25.18 17.27 1.26
CA ALA A 599 26.32 17.56 0.41
C ALA A 599 26.23 18.93 -0.31
N GLU A 600 25.02 19.49 -0.41
CA GLU A 600 24.72 20.83 -0.96
C GLU A 600 25.41 21.15 -2.32
N PRO A 601 25.29 20.31 -3.37
CA PRO A 601 26.04 20.48 -4.62
C PRO A 601 25.75 21.80 -5.36
N TRP A 602 24.62 22.47 -5.08
CA TRP A 602 24.30 23.81 -5.62
C TRP A 602 25.16 24.93 -5.03
N LYS A 603 25.81 24.72 -3.88
CA LYS A 603 26.75 25.69 -3.29
C LYS A 603 28.18 25.53 -3.83
N LEU A 604 28.50 24.38 -4.41
CA LEU A 604 29.80 24.09 -5.02
C LEU A 604 29.89 24.75 -6.40
N LYS A 605 30.51 25.93 -6.47
CA LYS A 605 30.57 26.76 -7.69
C LYS A 605 31.99 27.09 -8.14
N ALA A 606 32.99 26.92 -7.27
CA ALA A 606 34.37 27.22 -7.58
C ALA A 606 35.00 26.10 -8.41
N ALA A 607 35.96 26.44 -9.28
CA ALA A 607 36.55 25.48 -10.23
C ALA A 607 37.29 24.32 -9.51
N ASP A 608 37.89 24.57 -8.35
CA ASP A 608 38.54 23.59 -7.49
C ASP A 608 37.54 22.65 -6.77
N GLN A 609 36.25 23.01 -6.74
CA GLN A 609 35.18 22.21 -6.14
C GLN A 609 34.42 21.36 -7.19
N GLN A 610 34.75 21.53 -8.48
CA GLN A 610 34.03 20.89 -9.58
C GLN A 610 34.10 19.36 -9.51
N ALA A 611 35.29 18.80 -9.25
CA ALA A 611 35.47 17.35 -9.13
C ALA A 611 34.62 16.74 -7.99
N ARG A 612 34.53 17.44 -6.85
CA ARG A 612 33.66 17.01 -5.73
C ARG A 612 32.19 17.04 -6.11
N LYS A 613 31.76 18.12 -6.78
CA LYS A 613 30.38 18.26 -7.26
C LYS A 613 30.02 17.13 -8.23
N GLU A 614 30.92 16.83 -9.18
CA GLU A 614 30.73 15.74 -10.15
C GLU A 614 30.62 14.39 -9.45
N ALA A 615 31.50 14.08 -8.48
CA ALA A 615 31.44 12.84 -7.72
C ALA A 615 30.13 12.67 -6.94
N ILE A 616 29.66 13.72 -6.25
CA ILE A 616 28.35 13.72 -5.56
C ILE A 616 27.21 13.46 -6.55
N MET A 617 27.22 14.15 -7.69
CA MET A 617 26.18 13.99 -8.69
C MET A 617 26.25 12.61 -9.37
N TYR A 618 27.43 12.01 -9.52
CA TYR A 618 27.58 10.65 -10.03
C TYR A 618 26.88 9.63 -9.12
N VAL A 619 27.07 9.72 -7.79
CA VAL A 619 26.36 8.86 -6.82
C VAL A 619 24.84 9.00 -6.99
N ALA A 620 24.34 10.24 -7.12
CA ALA A 620 22.92 10.51 -7.31
C ALA A 620 22.40 9.98 -8.66
N THR A 621 23.17 10.11 -9.74
CA THR A 621 22.80 9.57 -11.06
C THR A 621 22.71 8.05 -11.04
N GLU A 622 23.68 7.37 -10.43
CA GLU A 622 23.64 5.92 -10.24
C GLU A 622 22.46 5.48 -9.37
N ALA A 623 22.16 6.21 -8.29
CA ALA A 623 20.99 5.95 -7.47
C ALA A 623 19.70 6.02 -8.28
N VAL A 624 19.51 7.08 -9.09
CA VAL A 624 18.34 7.24 -9.96
C VAL A 624 18.25 6.12 -11.01
N ARG A 625 19.37 5.69 -11.60
CA ARG A 625 19.37 4.55 -12.53
C ARG A 625 18.90 3.26 -11.84
N ILE A 626 19.43 2.95 -10.66
CA ILE A 626 19.10 1.72 -9.93
C ILE A 626 17.63 1.72 -9.52
N VAL A 627 17.15 2.77 -8.87
CA VAL A 627 15.74 2.84 -8.44
C VAL A 627 14.80 2.91 -9.64
N GLY A 628 15.15 3.65 -10.70
CA GLY A 628 14.35 3.72 -11.92
C GLY A 628 14.21 2.35 -12.59
N THR A 629 15.30 1.57 -12.64
CA THR A 629 15.29 0.20 -13.17
C THR A 629 14.38 -0.70 -12.35
N LEU A 630 14.49 -0.68 -11.02
CA LEU A 630 13.67 -1.51 -10.13
C LEU A 630 12.18 -1.10 -10.11
N LEU A 631 11.87 0.15 -10.46
CA LEU A 631 10.50 0.66 -10.57
C LEU A 631 9.86 0.44 -11.95
N LEU A 632 10.65 0.09 -12.97
CA LEU A 632 10.16 -0.11 -14.34
C LEU A 632 9.02 -1.16 -14.45
N PRO A 633 9.01 -2.27 -13.68
CA PRO A 633 7.85 -3.18 -13.67
C PRO A 633 6.55 -2.52 -13.20
N VAL A 634 6.64 -1.60 -12.23
CA VAL A 634 5.48 -0.97 -11.57
C VAL A 634 4.97 0.23 -12.39
N MET A 635 5.88 1.09 -12.84
CA MET A 635 5.61 2.32 -13.60
C MET A 635 6.31 2.29 -14.97
N PRO A 636 5.86 1.43 -15.90
CA PRO A 636 6.59 1.15 -17.13
C PRO A 636 6.79 2.36 -18.03
N GLU A 637 5.81 3.24 -18.18
CA GLU A 637 5.90 4.37 -19.11
C GLU A 637 6.80 5.47 -18.56
N THR A 638 6.60 5.81 -17.28
CA THR A 638 7.30 6.89 -16.61
C THR A 638 8.75 6.52 -16.35
N MET A 639 9.03 5.29 -15.93
CA MET A 639 10.41 4.86 -15.74
C MET A 639 11.11 4.61 -17.08
N ALA A 640 10.42 4.22 -18.16
CA ALA A 640 11.02 4.17 -19.49
C ALA A 640 11.41 5.57 -19.97
N ARG A 641 10.56 6.59 -19.75
CA ARG A 641 10.91 7.99 -20.04
C ARG A 641 12.14 8.43 -19.23
N LEU A 642 12.19 8.13 -17.94
CA LEU A 642 13.36 8.42 -17.09
C LEU A 642 14.64 7.75 -17.63
N LEU A 643 14.61 6.43 -17.80
CA LEU A 643 15.79 5.63 -18.13
C LEU A 643 16.25 5.86 -19.58
N ASN A 644 15.33 5.90 -20.54
CA ASN A 644 15.68 5.97 -21.96
C ASN A 644 15.82 7.43 -22.45
N GLU A 645 14.94 8.34 -22.02
CA GLU A 645 14.88 9.70 -22.59
C GLU A 645 15.58 10.76 -21.74
N GLN A 646 15.67 10.58 -20.42
CA GLN A 646 16.34 11.54 -19.54
C GLN A 646 17.77 11.12 -19.20
N LEU A 647 17.97 9.86 -18.80
CA LEU A 647 19.29 9.34 -18.46
C LEU A 647 20.02 8.65 -19.61
N ASN A 648 19.30 8.22 -20.66
CA ASN A 648 19.84 7.49 -21.80
C ASN A 648 20.66 6.24 -21.36
N VAL A 649 20.07 5.42 -20.49
CA VAL A 649 20.67 4.20 -19.93
C VAL A 649 20.65 3.07 -20.98
N PRO A 650 21.77 2.37 -21.22
CA PRO A 650 21.79 1.17 -22.04
C PRO A 650 20.90 0.04 -21.50
N ALA A 651 20.34 -0.76 -22.40
CA ALA A 651 19.51 -1.90 -22.04
C ALA A 651 20.24 -2.92 -21.15
N GLU A 652 21.52 -3.17 -21.39
CA GLU A 652 22.34 -4.08 -20.61
C GLU A 652 22.56 -3.63 -19.17
N LEU A 653 22.45 -2.33 -18.88
CA LEU A 653 22.58 -1.77 -17.53
C LEU A 653 21.24 -1.71 -16.78
N MET A 654 20.17 -2.24 -17.38
CA MET A 654 18.84 -2.39 -16.77
C MET A 654 18.52 -3.86 -16.38
N ARG A 655 19.47 -4.78 -16.59
CA ARG A 655 19.44 -6.17 -16.12
C ARG A 655 19.47 -6.21 -14.59
N VAL A 656 18.40 -6.69 -13.95
CA VAL A 656 18.25 -6.60 -12.48
C VAL A 656 19.26 -7.49 -11.73
N ASP A 657 19.58 -8.68 -12.23
CA ASP A 657 20.57 -9.59 -11.62
C ASP A 657 22.01 -9.07 -11.70
N LEU A 658 22.30 -8.18 -12.65
CA LEU A 658 23.59 -7.52 -12.81
C LEU A 658 23.60 -6.10 -12.25
N LEU A 659 22.50 -5.64 -11.65
CA LEU A 659 22.34 -4.26 -11.21
C LEU A 659 23.24 -3.97 -10.00
N LYS A 660 24.21 -3.06 -10.16
CA LYS A 660 25.16 -2.67 -9.11
C LYS A 660 25.50 -1.20 -9.22
N PHE A 661 26.02 -0.61 -8.16
CA PHE A 661 26.54 0.76 -8.19
C PHE A 661 27.77 0.90 -9.11
N ALA A 662 27.96 2.10 -9.66
CA ALA A 662 29.07 2.52 -10.52
C ALA A 662 29.16 1.78 -11.87
N GLN A 663 28.03 1.65 -12.58
CA GLN A 663 28.00 1.03 -13.91
C GLN A 663 27.90 2.02 -15.07
N LEU A 664 27.39 3.23 -14.86
CA LEU A 664 27.37 4.27 -15.90
C LEU A 664 28.78 4.80 -16.17
N GLU A 665 29.13 4.87 -17.45
CA GLU A 665 30.38 5.48 -17.92
C GLU A 665 30.31 7.01 -17.79
N SER A 666 31.27 7.60 -17.05
CA SER A 666 31.41 9.05 -16.94
C SER A 666 31.63 9.70 -18.31
N GLY A 667 31.00 10.86 -18.53
CA GLY A 667 31.08 11.60 -19.79
C GLY A 667 30.08 11.15 -20.85
N ARG A 668 29.36 10.03 -20.66
CA ARG A 668 28.26 9.63 -21.54
C ARG A 668 27.16 10.70 -21.57
N ALA A 669 26.66 11.05 -22.75
CA ALA A 669 25.55 11.99 -22.88
C ALA A 669 24.26 11.46 -22.22
N LEU A 670 23.64 12.29 -21.39
CA LEU A 670 22.26 12.12 -20.93
C LEU A 670 21.32 12.36 -22.12
N GLY A 671 20.07 11.88 -22.02
CA GLY A 671 19.09 12.13 -23.07
C GLY A 671 18.60 13.58 -23.05
N ASP A 672 17.88 14.03 -24.08
CA ASP A 672 17.50 15.44 -24.24
C ASP A 672 16.26 15.86 -23.43
N ASN A 673 15.46 14.90 -22.97
CA ASN A 673 14.26 15.17 -22.20
C ASN A 673 14.63 15.72 -20.80
N THR A 674 14.01 16.82 -20.37
CA THR A 674 14.14 17.41 -19.02
C THR A 674 12.79 17.66 -18.36
N ASP A 675 11.73 17.07 -18.91
CA ASP A 675 10.37 17.30 -18.45
C ASP A 675 10.19 16.77 -17.03
N ILE A 676 9.25 17.38 -16.31
CA ILE A 676 8.90 16.95 -14.96
C ILE A 676 8.34 15.53 -15.04
N LEU A 677 8.90 14.63 -14.24
CA LEU A 677 8.53 13.22 -14.27
C LEU A 677 7.11 12.97 -13.75
N PHE A 678 6.72 13.70 -12.69
CA PHE A 678 5.40 13.62 -12.08
C PHE A 678 4.86 15.03 -11.80
N ASP A 679 3.79 15.40 -12.47
CA ASP A 679 3.03 16.60 -12.13
C ASP A 679 2.32 16.39 -10.79
N LYS A 680 2.42 17.37 -9.90
CA LYS A 680 1.60 17.36 -8.68
C LYS A 680 0.13 17.48 -9.05
N LEU A 681 -0.68 16.60 -8.49
CA LEU A 681 -2.12 16.73 -8.56
C LEU A 681 -2.56 17.88 -7.66
N VAL A 682 -3.02 18.96 -8.29
CA VAL A 682 -3.72 20.04 -7.60
C VAL A 682 -5.17 19.63 -7.50
N ASP A 683 -5.52 19.02 -6.37
CA ASP A 683 -6.88 18.55 -6.14
C ASP A 683 -7.89 19.71 -6.06
N ARG A 684 -9.10 19.43 -6.56
CA ARG A 684 -10.35 20.17 -6.36
C ARG A 684 -10.46 20.71 -4.94
N GLN A 685 -10.23 19.86 -3.94
CA GLN A 685 -10.35 20.27 -2.54
C GLN A 685 -9.26 21.26 -2.12
N ALA A 686 -8.07 21.18 -2.71
CA ALA A 686 -7.03 22.18 -2.49
C ALA A 686 -7.37 23.53 -3.13
N ALA A 687 -7.98 23.53 -4.32
CA ALA A 687 -8.47 24.74 -4.97
C ALA A 687 -9.65 25.37 -4.19
N ILE A 688 -10.60 24.55 -3.72
CA ILE A 688 -11.70 24.98 -2.86
C ILE A 688 -11.18 25.58 -1.55
N ARG A 689 -10.22 24.93 -0.88
CA ARG A 689 -9.55 25.49 0.31
C ARG A 689 -8.82 26.80 0.03
N ALA A 690 -8.34 26.99 -1.20
CA ALA A 690 -7.72 28.24 -1.64
C ALA A 690 -8.76 29.34 -1.97
N GLY A 691 -10.05 29.00 -2.01
CA GLY A 691 -11.17 29.92 -2.22
C GLY A 691 -11.86 29.81 -3.58
N LEU A 692 -11.64 28.73 -4.34
CA LEU A 692 -12.36 28.46 -5.59
C LEU A 692 -13.77 27.94 -5.28
N VAL A 693 -14.79 28.60 -5.81
CA VAL A 693 -16.16 28.08 -5.86
C VAL A 693 -16.30 27.26 -7.13
N ILE A 694 -16.89 26.06 -7.09
CA ILE A 694 -17.05 25.19 -8.25
C ILE A 694 -18.53 24.86 -8.43
N ASN A 695 -19.07 25.15 -9.62
CA ASN A 695 -20.44 24.85 -10.03
C ASN A 695 -20.42 23.84 -11.18
N ASP A 696 -20.87 22.61 -10.91
CA ASP A 696 -20.82 21.52 -11.87
C ASP A 696 -22.19 21.23 -12.50
N LYS A 697 -22.25 21.17 -13.84
CA LYS A 697 -23.37 20.66 -14.64
C LYS A 697 -22.83 19.71 -15.71
N VAL A 698 -22.61 18.46 -15.34
CA VAL A 698 -21.97 17.45 -16.19
C VAL A 698 -22.98 16.36 -16.55
N ASP A 699 -23.17 16.12 -17.85
CA ASP A 699 -23.97 15.00 -18.35
C ASP A 699 -23.34 13.65 -17.96
N ASP A 700 -24.19 12.66 -17.69
CA ASP A 700 -23.79 11.42 -17.03
C ASP A 700 -23.03 10.40 -17.92
N THR A 701 -22.62 10.80 -19.13
CA THR A 701 -21.90 9.89 -20.03
C THR A 701 -20.42 9.78 -19.64
N SER A 702 -19.83 8.59 -19.77
CA SER A 702 -18.40 8.36 -19.44
C SER A 702 -17.44 9.25 -20.23
N THR A 703 -17.80 9.63 -21.45
CA THR A 703 -17.02 10.58 -22.27
C THR A 703 -17.10 12.01 -21.73
N CYS A 704 -18.30 12.47 -21.33
CA CYS A 704 -18.46 13.80 -20.71
C CYS A 704 -17.71 13.89 -19.39
N ARG A 705 -17.79 12.85 -18.53
CA ARG A 705 -17.07 12.79 -17.25
C ARG A 705 -15.54 12.86 -17.42
N ARG A 706 -14.96 12.13 -18.38
CA ARG A 706 -13.52 12.17 -18.65
C ARG A 706 -13.04 13.57 -19.07
N LYS A 707 -13.77 14.20 -19.99
CA LYS A 707 -13.48 15.57 -20.45
C LYS A 707 -13.62 16.59 -19.32
N ALA A 708 -14.65 16.45 -18.49
CA ALA A 708 -14.87 17.27 -17.30
C ALA A 708 -13.66 17.21 -16.35
N ILE A 709 -13.16 16.01 -16.03
CA ILE A 709 -12.02 15.82 -15.11
C ILE A 709 -10.75 16.50 -15.64
N ALA A 710 -10.40 16.27 -16.92
CA ALA A 710 -9.22 16.87 -17.50
C ALA A 710 -9.28 18.41 -17.47
N ALA A 711 -10.44 18.97 -17.76
CA ALA A 711 -10.66 20.42 -17.73
C ALA A 711 -10.60 21.01 -16.32
N GLU A 712 -11.25 20.34 -15.36
CA GLU A 712 -11.26 20.75 -13.95
C GLU A 712 -9.84 20.81 -13.39
N GLN A 713 -9.01 19.83 -13.71
CA GLN A 713 -7.61 19.78 -13.26
C GLN A 713 -6.79 20.96 -13.79
N VAL A 714 -6.92 21.26 -15.08
CA VAL A 714 -6.25 22.41 -15.71
C VAL A 714 -6.70 23.70 -15.04
N ALA A 715 -8.01 23.86 -14.82
CA ALA A 715 -8.60 25.03 -14.18
C ALA A 715 -8.14 25.20 -12.73
N CYS A 716 -8.17 24.14 -11.92
CA CYS A 716 -7.71 24.14 -10.53
C CYS A 716 -6.21 24.46 -10.43
N LYS A 717 -5.38 23.87 -11.29
CA LYS A 717 -3.94 24.16 -11.38
C LYS A 717 -3.70 25.63 -11.72
N HIS A 718 -4.45 26.17 -12.68
CA HIS A 718 -4.37 27.57 -13.08
C HIS A 718 -4.78 28.52 -11.93
N TYR A 719 -5.89 28.25 -11.25
CA TYR A 719 -6.35 29.05 -10.10
C TYR A 719 -5.31 29.08 -8.97
N ILE A 720 -4.75 27.93 -8.59
CA ILE A 720 -3.71 27.88 -7.55
C ILE A 720 -2.43 28.60 -7.99
N TYR A 721 -2.05 28.48 -9.27
CA TYR A 721 -0.91 29.23 -9.81
C TYR A 721 -1.11 30.74 -9.63
N ARG A 722 -2.27 31.28 -10.02
CA ARG A 722 -2.62 32.71 -9.86
C ARG A 722 -2.60 33.17 -8.40
N LYS A 723 -3.12 32.36 -7.48
CA LYS A 723 -3.04 32.63 -6.02
C LYS A 723 -1.62 32.74 -5.48
N ARG A 724 -0.65 32.03 -6.08
CA ARG A 724 0.75 32.03 -5.65
C ARG A 724 1.57 33.16 -6.29
N GLU A 725 1.08 33.75 -7.37
CA GLU A 725 1.78 34.81 -8.11
C GLU A 725 1.90 36.10 -7.28
N LYS A 726 3.13 36.60 -7.10
CA LYS A 726 3.43 37.79 -6.26
C LYS A 726 3.00 39.08 -6.95
N GLY A 727 1.70 39.39 -6.94
CA GLY A 727 1.15 40.64 -7.51
C GLY A 727 -0.36 40.81 -7.32
N LEU A 728 -1.07 39.73 -7.04
CA LEU A 728 -2.52 39.69 -6.86
C LEU A 728 -2.88 39.55 -5.37
N VAL A 729 -3.87 40.30 -4.90
CA VAL A 729 -4.37 40.28 -3.52
C VAL A 729 -5.89 40.13 -3.56
N ASN A 730 -6.46 39.31 -2.68
CA ASN A 730 -7.89 38.99 -2.64
C ASN A 730 -8.41 38.39 -3.96
N ILE A 731 -7.79 37.31 -4.41
CA ILE A 731 -8.32 36.54 -5.54
C ILE A 731 -9.52 35.71 -5.06
N GLU A 732 -10.66 35.93 -5.69
CA GLU A 732 -11.87 35.10 -5.62
C GLU A 732 -12.03 34.44 -7.00
N GLY A 733 -12.52 33.20 -7.03
CA GLY A 733 -12.69 32.50 -8.31
C GLY A 733 -13.91 31.62 -8.28
N THR A 734 -14.58 31.55 -9.42
CA THR A 734 -15.68 30.63 -9.68
C THR A 734 -15.33 29.80 -10.91
N LEU A 735 -15.34 28.49 -10.79
CA LEU A 735 -15.24 27.55 -11.89
C LEU A 735 -16.65 27.07 -12.23
N ASP A 736 -17.15 27.42 -13.41
CA ASP A 736 -18.42 26.92 -13.94
C ASP A 736 -18.10 25.83 -14.99
N LEU A 737 -18.28 24.57 -14.59
CA LEU A 737 -18.01 23.41 -15.44
C LEU A 737 -19.33 22.93 -16.05
N THR A 738 -19.54 23.18 -17.35
CA THR A 738 -20.72 22.67 -18.07
C THR A 738 -20.29 21.74 -19.20
N VAL A 739 -20.52 20.43 -19.04
CA VAL A 739 -20.17 19.45 -20.08
C VAL A 739 -21.44 18.72 -20.49
N THR A 740 -21.96 19.07 -21.68
CA THR A 740 -23.12 18.40 -22.28
C THR A 740 -22.69 17.48 -23.41
N ALA A 741 -23.55 16.55 -23.82
CA ALA A 741 -23.31 15.66 -24.97
C ALA A 741 -23.08 16.43 -26.29
N SER A 742 -23.58 17.67 -26.40
CA SER A 742 -23.48 18.53 -27.60
C SER A 742 -22.41 19.62 -27.51
N GLU A 743 -22.05 20.09 -26.31
CA GLU A 743 -21.07 21.16 -26.09
C GLU A 743 -20.17 20.83 -24.88
N CYS A 744 -18.85 20.83 -25.11
CA CYS A 744 -17.84 20.76 -24.05
C CYS A 744 -17.31 22.17 -23.77
N LYS A 745 -17.99 22.93 -22.91
CA LYS A 745 -17.58 24.31 -22.59
C LYS A 745 -17.22 24.44 -21.12
N VAL A 746 -15.96 24.78 -20.84
CA VAL A 746 -15.47 24.99 -19.47
C VAL A 746 -15.10 26.44 -19.29
N VAL A 747 -15.72 27.10 -18.32
CA VAL A 747 -15.50 28.52 -18.04
C VAL A 747 -14.91 28.65 -16.64
N LEU A 748 -13.66 29.08 -16.55
CA LEU A 748 -13.05 29.48 -15.29
C LEU A 748 -13.07 31.00 -15.19
N SER A 749 -13.83 31.53 -14.25
CA SER A 749 -13.90 32.97 -13.99
C SER A 749 -13.07 33.32 -12.74
N ILE A 750 -12.06 34.16 -12.89
CA ILE A 750 -11.19 34.59 -11.78
C ILE A 750 -11.30 36.12 -11.64
N SER A 751 -11.58 36.60 -10.43
CA SER A 751 -11.60 38.04 -10.14
C SER A 751 -10.66 38.39 -8.97
N GLY A 752 -10.09 39.60 -8.98
CA GLY A 752 -9.21 40.02 -7.89
C GLY A 752 -8.63 41.42 -8.00
N ASN A 753 -7.96 41.88 -6.95
CA ASN A 753 -7.33 43.20 -6.91
C ASN A 753 -5.83 43.12 -7.25
N ARG A 754 -5.36 43.97 -8.18
CA ARG A 754 -3.95 44.06 -8.61
C ARG A 754 -3.16 45.04 -7.75
N THR A 755 -1.92 44.70 -7.40
CA THR A 755 -1.02 45.59 -6.64
C THR A 755 0.14 46.19 -7.45
N LYS A 756 0.30 45.79 -8.71
CA LYS A 756 1.27 46.36 -9.66
C LYS A 756 0.59 46.66 -11.01
N LYS A 757 1.04 47.73 -11.67
CA LYS A 757 0.78 47.98 -13.10
C LYS A 757 1.69 47.05 -13.91
N GLU A 758 1.20 45.89 -14.26
CA GLU A 758 1.71 45.09 -15.39
C GLU A 758 0.55 44.97 -16.40
N GLU A 759 0.89 45.02 -17.69
CA GLU A 759 -0.08 44.87 -18.77
C GLU A 759 -0.83 43.54 -18.63
N PRO A 760 -2.14 43.49 -18.97
CA PRO A 760 -2.86 42.22 -19.01
C PRO A 760 -2.12 41.29 -19.96
N SER A 761 -1.55 40.22 -19.42
CA SER A 761 -0.96 39.15 -20.22
C SER A 761 -2.05 38.61 -21.15
N ARG A 762 -1.87 38.76 -22.46
CA ARG A 762 -2.60 38.00 -23.48
C ARG A 762 -2.42 36.52 -23.18
N PHE A 763 -3.42 35.88 -22.60
CA PHE A 763 -3.53 34.43 -22.61
C PHE A 763 -4.83 34.06 -23.30
N GLU A 764 -4.69 33.44 -24.47
CA GLU A 764 -5.76 32.81 -25.22
C GLU A 764 -6.23 31.55 -24.47
N ASN A 765 -7.46 31.12 -24.76
CA ASN A 765 -8.09 29.95 -24.15
C ASN A 765 -7.13 28.75 -24.04
N LEU A 766 -7.08 28.08 -22.89
CA LEU A 766 -6.23 26.89 -22.72
C LEU A 766 -6.88 25.74 -23.51
N SER A 767 -6.17 25.25 -24.53
CA SER A 767 -6.56 24.02 -25.22
C SER A 767 -6.11 22.82 -24.39
N VAL A 768 -7.05 21.94 -24.07
CA VAL A 768 -6.80 20.63 -23.45
C VAL A 768 -6.97 19.57 -24.52
N ASP A 769 -6.23 18.46 -24.40
CA ASP A 769 -6.34 17.31 -25.31
C ASP A 769 -7.80 16.93 -25.58
N GLY A 770 -8.11 16.68 -26.86
CA GLY A 770 -9.48 16.38 -27.32
C GLY A 770 -10.32 17.59 -27.73
N GLY A 771 -9.69 18.75 -27.99
CA GLY A 771 -10.34 19.94 -28.56
C GLY A 771 -11.14 20.76 -27.55
N LEU A 772 -10.89 20.55 -26.25
CA LEU A 772 -11.57 21.30 -25.19
C LEU A 772 -10.94 22.68 -25.06
N VAL A 773 -11.80 23.70 -24.97
CA VAL A 773 -11.39 25.09 -24.80
C VAL A 773 -11.80 25.52 -23.40
N VAL A 774 -10.82 25.74 -22.51
CA VAL A 774 -11.07 26.38 -21.22
C VAL A 774 -11.07 27.89 -21.44
N GLU A 775 -12.27 28.49 -21.41
CA GLU A 775 -12.45 29.94 -21.46
C GLU A 775 -12.05 30.52 -20.10
N LEU A 776 -11.00 31.34 -20.09
CA LEU A 776 -10.53 32.05 -18.90
C LEU A 776 -11.11 33.47 -18.90
N ASN A 777 -12.04 33.74 -17.98
CA ASN A 777 -12.60 35.07 -17.78
C ASN A 777 -11.93 35.72 -16.57
N GLU A 778 -10.92 36.56 -16.81
CA GLU A 778 -10.25 37.29 -15.73
C GLU A 778 -10.74 38.75 -15.64
N GLU A 779 -11.45 39.10 -14.55
CA GLU A 779 -11.90 40.48 -14.28
C GLU A 779 -11.06 41.14 -13.17
N TYR A 780 -10.36 42.22 -13.51
CA TYR A 780 -9.59 43.01 -12.54
C TYR A 780 -10.05 44.47 -12.59
N PRO A 781 -10.80 44.97 -11.58
CA PRO A 781 -11.23 46.36 -11.58
C PRO A 781 -10.01 47.31 -11.59
N GLU A 782 -9.93 48.18 -12.60
CA GLU A 782 -8.93 49.25 -12.63
C GLU A 782 -9.23 50.28 -11.53
N GLY A 783 -8.25 50.52 -10.64
CA GLY A 783 -8.29 51.70 -9.76
C GLY A 783 -8.21 51.45 -8.26
N ALA A 784 -7.87 50.27 -7.77
CA ALA A 784 -7.46 50.13 -6.36
C ALA A 784 -6.11 50.85 -6.15
N ALA A 785 -6.16 52.06 -5.58
CA ALA A 785 -4.99 52.90 -5.35
C ALA A 785 -3.85 52.11 -4.67
N VAL A 786 -2.65 52.18 -5.24
CA VAL A 786 -1.43 51.66 -4.62
C VAL A 786 -1.24 52.40 -3.29
N ALA A 787 -1.60 51.75 -2.18
CA ALA A 787 -1.41 52.33 -0.85
C ALA A 787 0.10 52.64 -0.67
N PRO A 788 0.48 53.90 -0.40
CA PRO A 788 1.88 54.29 -0.34
C PRO A 788 2.58 53.50 0.78
N LYS A 789 3.83 53.08 0.52
CA LYS A 789 4.68 52.29 1.44
C LYS A 789 4.72 52.80 2.90
N LYS A 790 4.39 54.08 3.14
CA LYS A 790 4.30 54.68 4.49
C LYS A 790 3.07 54.24 5.30
N ALA A 791 1.96 53.80 4.67
CA ALA A 791 0.77 53.31 5.38
C ALA A 791 0.96 51.90 5.99
N LYS A 792 1.91 51.10 5.47
CA LYS A 792 2.23 49.76 6.01
C LYS A 792 2.86 49.78 7.40
N LYS A 793 3.39 50.92 7.87
CA LYS A 793 3.95 51.06 9.22
C LYS A 793 2.92 51.51 10.27
N ALA A 794 1.88 52.23 9.86
CA ALA A 794 0.78 52.65 10.74
C ALA A 794 -0.27 51.55 10.94
N ALA A 795 -0.67 50.82 9.88
CA ALA A 795 -1.65 49.73 9.98
C ALA A 795 -1.16 48.48 10.74
N LYS A 796 0.14 48.40 11.07
CA LYS A 796 0.71 47.32 11.89
C LYS A 796 0.53 47.55 13.39
N GLN A 797 0.04 48.72 13.81
CA GLN A 797 -0.18 49.07 15.21
C GLN A 797 -1.62 48.89 15.71
N GLU A 798 -2.59 48.61 14.83
CA GLU A 798 -4.02 48.45 15.22
C GLU A 798 -4.63 47.06 14.90
N GLY A 799 -3.78 46.06 14.65
CA GLY A 799 -4.23 44.66 14.53
C GLY A 799 -4.11 43.90 15.85
N PRO A 800 -5.04 42.97 16.17
CA PRO A 800 -4.91 42.13 17.36
C PRO A 800 -3.55 41.42 17.34
N SER A 801 -2.82 41.50 18.46
CA SER A 801 -1.47 40.96 18.52
C SER A 801 -1.45 39.47 18.14
N LYS A 802 -0.31 38.97 17.67
CA LYS A 802 -0.14 37.53 17.34
C LYS A 802 -0.53 36.61 18.52
N LYS A 803 -0.46 37.12 19.75
CA LYS A 803 -0.89 36.44 20.99
C LYS A 803 -2.42 36.44 21.14
N GLU A 804 -3.08 37.53 20.75
CA GLU A 804 -4.55 37.69 20.72
C GLU A 804 -5.19 36.78 19.67
N LEU A 805 -4.62 36.71 18.46
CA LEU A 805 -5.08 35.81 17.39
C LEU A 805 -4.92 34.34 17.75
N LYS A 806 -3.80 33.97 18.41
CA LYS A 806 -3.63 32.61 18.95
C LYS A 806 -4.64 32.32 20.07
N ARG A 807 -4.98 33.30 20.91
CA ARG A 807 -6.01 33.15 21.95
C ARG A 807 -7.40 32.96 21.36
N GLN A 808 -7.76 33.73 20.32
CA GLN A 808 -9.03 33.61 19.60
C GLN A 808 -9.14 32.27 18.86
N ALA A 809 -8.07 31.82 18.18
CA ALA A 809 -8.06 30.51 17.52
C ALA A 809 -8.18 29.35 18.52
N ARG A 810 -7.54 29.45 19.69
CA ARG A 810 -7.64 28.43 20.75
C ARG A 810 -9.02 28.41 21.42
N ALA A 811 -9.66 29.57 21.56
CA ALA A 811 -11.04 29.69 22.04
C ALA A 811 -12.05 29.12 21.03
N ALA A 812 -11.87 29.41 19.74
CA ALA A 812 -12.72 28.85 18.68
C ALA A 812 -12.59 27.33 18.57
N ARG A 813 -11.37 26.80 18.73
CA ARG A 813 -11.13 25.35 18.79
C ARG A 813 -11.80 24.71 20.00
N LYS A 814 -11.68 25.30 21.20
CA LYS A 814 -12.37 24.82 22.41
C LYS A 814 -13.89 24.85 22.28
N ALA A 815 -14.44 25.88 21.64
CA ALA A 815 -15.88 25.95 21.38
C ALA A 815 -16.35 24.85 20.42
N LYS A 816 -15.54 24.53 19.42
CA LYS A 816 -15.84 23.46 18.45
C LYS A 816 -15.71 22.06 19.09
N GLU A 817 -14.70 21.86 19.94
CA GLU A 817 -14.54 20.62 20.71
C GLU A 817 -15.68 20.43 21.73
N ALA A 818 -16.15 21.50 22.38
CA ALA A 818 -17.30 21.46 23.28
C ALA A 818 -18.61 21.15 22.54
N ALA A 819 -18.83 21.75 21.36
CA ALA A 819 -19.99 21.46 20.53
C ALA A 819 -20.02 20.00 20.05
N LEU A 820 -18.86 19.45 19.66
CA LEU A 820 -18.73 18.06 19.26
C LEU A 820 -18.96 17.09 20.43
N ALA A 821 -18.45 17.41 21.62
CA ALA A 821 -18.70 16.62 22.83
C ALA A 821 -20.19 16.64 23.24
N GLU A 822 -20.88 17.76 23.04
CA GLU A 822 -22.32 17.90 23.29
C GLU A 822 -23.17 17.17 22.25
N GLU A 823 -22.69 17.04 21.00
CA GLU A 823 -23.29 16.18 19.96
C GLU A 823 -23.10 14.69 20.27
N MET A 824 -21.88 14.29 20.69
CA MET A 824 -21.57 12.91 21.05
C MET A 824 -22.28 12.43 22.33
N ALA A 825 -22.67 13.36 23.20
CA ALA A 825 -23.46 13.08 24.40
C ALA A 825 -24.97 12.89 24.11
N LYS A 826 -25.44 13.26 22.92
CA LYS A 826 -26.84 13.11 22.48
C LYS A 826 -27.09 11.83 21.68
N VAL A 827 -26.05 11.04 21.38
CA VAL A 827 -26.19 9.73 20.75
C VAL A 827 -26.66 8.74 21.81
N ASP A 828 -27.89 8.25 21.63
CA ASP A 828 -28.59 7.36 22.54
C ASP A 828 -27.85 6.02 22.69
N VAL A 829 -27.98 5.40 23.87
CA VAL A 829 -27.18 4.24 24.29
C VAL A 829 -27.48 2.97 23.47
N GLU A 830 -28.57 2.96 22.70
CA GLU A 830 -28.94 1.82 21.83
C GLU A 830 -28.22 1.80 20.48
N GLU A 831 -27.72 2.93 19.94
CA GLU A 831 -26.97 2.97 18.67
C GLU A 831 -25.49 2.60 18.82
N LYS A 832 -24.99 2.40 20.05
CA LYS A 832 -23.60 1.98 20.31
C LYS A 832 -23.40 0.47 20.36
N LYS A 833 -24.45 -0.32 20.06
CA LYS A 833 -24.42 -1.80 20.08
C LYS A 833 -24.59 -2.47 18.71
N GLU A 834 -24.93 -1.72 17.67
CA GLU A 834 -24.73 -2.13 16.25
C GLU A 834 -23.36 -1.62 15.77
#